data_AF-A0A9X3AJ55-F1
#
_entry.id   AF-A0A9X3AJ55-F1
#
_cell.length_a   1.000
_cell.length_b   1.000
_cell.length_c   1.000
_cell.angle_alpha   90.00
_cell.angle_beta   90.00
_cell.angle_gamma   90.00
#
_symmetry.space_group_name_H-M   'P 1'
#
loop_
_entity.id
_entity.type
_entity.pdbx_description
1 polymer ?
#
loop_
_entity_poly.entity_id
_entity_poly.type
_entity_poly.pdbx_seq_one_letter_code
_entity_poly.pdbx_strand_id
1 'polypeptide(L)'
;MKKIIISSLVAAPSLLNAGLVPMADQELQTVNAQAGITLETSSHLTVGDITYTEDANRLQLQNIERGSQADISLPSSSKQVVDVLADGSLQINSEVYPTSLSIGAIRINDTAASFGQFRLNYSGTNTIKVGASSSLDNFLEGSFQTSISDAELIWTTNGSSVSFDDIGYNANITRLAIGEAVDGSRTGLNFDLDEFSYSFSTGGVKLGGVSLGTLAGQLALSGDAQIFAGGRDGAEGISLNASLSILDDPTNYVRFTDDGNSLFMGNFSGALNVINLTFDVMSDHLLLGYDQLDGSFNANQILIGDSSNPVGAIQLDFLFKDGNGYSNRMAFYPGIRQPVYANLPVAIQPYATSFYSGLNSSSDGISAAVEWNLANAEAAYIDNGRMVVVSGIESYGRGDLTLDVRSFDHDNNAGTADKTAIAMGMNRVQGSYSIDGLRVGNKTAPIQGGAELLLSLEVFQAMDFNLDGYTLITAGGVSGGGIQIDGDYLFSDTNIGLSIDENGNGVWATGVNYDMHLRGIQVDVSNTGLSVNRTEQWSTMNIDNMRWGDKNSGRSLGRIQLERFEKGSSLTINPGGSGAVCVGASGDAASCASNGGRWEDRGNEGMTVALKAAFAPEGPTSDGSIARNRLTWENNRNLDGSGNPINGTGTQIIFDSYSTSDGLGVADTNDYGFQANLKIDVYETKVAKKFTGADDNGIIGNQGDELIYDDASRTTYTYVANPTAAQLALRPQGFAVQGNVSFKDLQIDQVQLKHPDVALPQTVFSGIVMQNLNMTTNLTATPIR
;
A
#
# COMPACT_ATOMS: atom_id res chain seq x y z
N MET A 1 -5.67 18.03 41.95
CA MET A 1 -4.24 18.40 41.88
C MET A 1 -3.40 17.41 42.67
N LYS A 2 -3.12 16.24 42.06
CA LYS A 2 -2.02 15.35 42.48
C LYS A 2 -0.84 15.73 41.61
N LYS A 3 0.32 15.93 42.23
CA LYS A 3 1.55 16.41 41.59
C LYS A 3 2.02 15.35 40.59
N ILE A 4 2.00 15.70 39.30
CA ILE A 4 2.77 15.00 38.27
C ILE A 4 4.24 15.31 38.57
N ILE A 5 4.96 14.31 39.07
CA ILE A 5 6.42 14.37 39.18
C ILE A 5 6.94 13.66 37.93
N ILE A 6 7.28 14.43 36.89
CA ILE A 6 8.16 13.96 35.83
C ILE A 6 9.56 13.95 36.48
N SER A 7 9.96 12.80 37.00
CA SER A 7 11.37 12.56 37.29
C SER A 7 12.07 12.36 35.95
N SER A 8 12.68 13.43 35.44
CA SER A 8 13.71 13.35 34.42
C SER A 8 14.72 12.28 34.85
N LEU A 9 14.75 11.15 34.14
CA LEU A 9 15.81 10.16 34.27
C LEU A 9 17.06 10.76 33.61
N VAL A 10 17.67 11.73 34.28
CA VAL A 10 19.09 12.04 34.08
C VAL A 10 19.78 10.77 34.54
N ALA A 11 20.33 9.99 33.60
CA ALA A 11 21.27 8.95 33.93
C ALA A 11 22.37 9.60 34.76
N ALA A 12 22.32 9.40 36.08
CA ALA A 12 23.39 9.80 36.96
C ALA A 12 24.59 8.95 36.55
N PRO A 13 25.66 9.51 35.98
CA PRO A 13 26.90 8.76 35.91
C PRO A 13 27.24 8.39 37.36
N SER A 14 27.53 7.11 37.60
CA SER A 14 28.22 6.71 38.82
C SER A 14 29.52 7.50 38.87
N LEU A 15 29.50 8.62 39.60
CA LEU A 15 30.65 9.48 39.81
C LEU A 15 31.72 8.63 40.48
N LEU A 16 32.75 8.26 39.70
CA LEU A 16 34.06 8.04 40.27
C LEU A 16 34.40 9.31 41.05
N ASN A 17 34.72 9.12 42.34
CA ASN A 17 34.99 10.18 43.30
C ASN A 17 36.32 10.87 42.93
N ALA A 18 36.30 11.72 41.90
CA ALA A 18 37.33 12.70 41.64
C ALA A 18 36.99 13.94 42.48
N GLY A 19 37.73 14.14 43.57
CA GLY A 19 37.56 15.31 44.42
C GLY A 19 37.77 16.59 43.60
N LEU A 20 36.73 17.41 43.50
CA LEU A 20 36.81 18.75 42.95
C LEU A 20 37.74 19.60 43.84
N VAL A 21 38.82 20.12 43.26
CA VAL A 21 39.72 21.07 43.95
C VAL A 21 39.07 22.45 43.93
N PRO A 22 38.87 23.12 45.07
CA PRO A 22 38.35 24.48 45.09
C PRO A 22 39.34 25.44 44.40
N MET A 23 38.87 26.14 43.36
CA MET A 23 39.63 27.21 42.70
C MET A 23 39.67 28.47 43.58
N ALA A 24 40.73 29.26 43.44
CA ALA A 24 40.88 30.52 44.18
C ALA A 24 39.92 31.60 43.64
N ASP A 25 39.37 32.46 44.51
CA ASP A 25 38.42 33.54 44.17
C ASP A 25 38.90 34.47 43.03
N GLN A 26 40.22 34.57 42.84
CA GLN A 26 40.83 35.41 41.82
C GLN A 26 40.81 34.78 40.42
N GLU A 27 40.72 33.45 40.32
CA GLU A 27 40.52 32.72 39.07
C GLU A 27 39.04 32.68 38.68
N LEU A 28 38.14 32.64 39.68
CA LEU A 28 36.68 32.72 39.49
C LEU A 28 36.20 34.07 38.92
N GLN A 29 36.93 35.17 39.14
CA GLN A 29 36.62 36.48 38.55
C GLN A 29 36.80 36.55 37.02
N THR A 30 37.59 35.65 36.44
CA THR A 30 37.79 35.55 34.98
C THR A 30 36.90 34.51 34.31
N VAL A 31 36.17 33.70 35.09
CA VAL A 31 35.20 32.73 34.57
C VAL A 31 33.92 33.47 34.19
N ASN A 32 33.92 34.09 33.00
CA ASN A 32 32.67 34.37 32.32
C ASN A 32 32.09 33.02 31.89
N ALA A 33 30.89 32.67 32.38
CA ALA A 33 30.18 31.43 32.04
C ALA A 33 29.79 31.30 30.54
N GLN A 34 30.43 32.06 29.65
CA GLN A 34 30.33 31.98 28.19
C GLN A 34 31.29 30.97 27.56
N ALA A 35 32.34 30.53 28.27
CA ALA A 35 33.16 29.41 27.81
C ALA A 35 32.39 28.12 28.11
N GLY A 36 31.80 27.49 27.10
CA GLY A 36 30.96 26.31 27.29
C GLY A 36 31.68 25.11 27.89
N ILE A 37 30.89 24.10 28.23
CA ILE A 37 31.33 22.86 28.85
C ILE A 37 31.48 21.80 27.75
N THR A 38 32.69 21.25 27.59
CA THR A 38 32.89 20.03 26.79
C THR A 38 32.91 18.82 27.73
N LEU A 39 32.02 17.87 27.47
CA LEU A 39 31.90 16.61 28.17
C LEU A 39 32.21 15.46 27.19
N GLU A 40 33.27 14.72 27.46
CA GLU A 40 33.58 13.47 26.75
C GLU A 40 33.26 12.30 27.68
N THR A 41 32.30 11.46 27.27
CA THR A 41 31.85 10.31 28.05
C THR A 41 32.19 9.02 27.32
N SER A 42 32.76 8.06 28.03
CA SER A 42 32.84 6.66 27.60
C SER A 42 32.07 5.82 28.61
N SER A 43 30.98 5.20 28.17
CA SER A 43 30.05 4.50 29.05
C SER A 43 29.51 3.22 28.43
N HIS A 44 29.37 2.20 29.25
CA HIS A 44 28.53 1.03 29.00
C HIS A 44 27.33 1.10 29.93
N LEU A 45 26.12 0.90 29.40
CA LEU A 45 24.87 0.99 30.15
C LEU A 45 24.10 -0.32 30.00
N THR A 46 23.72 -0.91 31.12
CA THR A 46 22.77 -2.02 31.18
C THR A 46 21.60 -1.63 32.07
N VAL A 47 20.38 -1.84 31.58
CA VAL A 47 19.14 -1.61 32.33
C VAL A 47 18.29 -2.87 32.26
N GLY A 48 17.92 -3.41 33.43
CA GLY A 48 17.13 -4.64 33.52
C GLY A 48 15.76 -4.48 32.84
N ASP A 49 15.00 -3.47 33.24
CA ASP A 49 13.77 -3.08 32.57
C ASP A 49 13.45 -1.59 32.74
N ILE A 50 12.75 -1.02 31.76
CA ILE A 50 12.03 0.25 31.85
C ILE A 50 10.55 -0.07 31.70
N THR A 51 9.76 0.37 32.67
CA THR A 51 8.33 0.09 32.71
C THR A 51 7.54 1.41 32.68
N TYR A 52 6.66 1.54 31.69
CA TYR A 52 5.58 2.54 31.66
C TYR A 52 4.31 1.90 32.23
N THR A 53 3.59 2.58 33.11
CA THR A 53 2.39 2.04 33.79
C THR A 53 1.23 3.00 33.64
N GLU A 54 0.09 2.44 33.27
CA GLU A 54 -1.15 3.15 33.00
C GLU A 54 -2.32 2.23 33.36
N ASP A 55 -3.29 2.72 34.13
CA ASP A 55 -4.49 1.98 34.53
C ASP A 55 -4.18 0.56 35.09
N ALA A 56 -3.06 0.49 35.85
CA ALA A 56 -2.48 -0.73 36.43
C ALA A 56 -1.93 -1.77 35.43
N ASN A 57 -1.92 -1.46 34.14
CA ASN A 57 -1.22 -2.22 33.09
C ASN A 57 0.17 -1.65 32.85
N ARG A 58 1.08 -2.47 32.32
CA ARG A 58 2.50 -2.13 32.17
C ARG A 58 2.97 -2.41 30.74
N LEU A 59 3.65 -1.45 30.13
CA LEU A 59 4.49 -1.66 28.96
C LEU A 59 5.95 -1.73 29.44
N GLN A 60 6.65 -2.83 29.12
CA GLN A 60 7.97 -3.13 29.66
C GLN A 60 8.98 -3.34 28.53
N LEU A 61 10.05 -2.55 28.54
CA LEU A 61 11.24 -2.74 27.71
C LEU A 61 12.29 -3.43 28.58
N GLN A 62 12.78 -4.60 28.18
CA GLN A 62 13.63 -5.45 29.01
C GLN A 62 15.01 -5.66 28.39
N ASN A 63 15.99 -5.89 29.26
CA ASN A 63 17.38 -6.17 28.91
C ASN A 63 17.95 -5.12 27.93
N ILE A 64 17.88 -3.85 28.33
CA ILE A 64 18.39 -2.76 27.51
C ILE A 64 19.89 -2.68 27.72
N GLU A 65 20.65 -2.67 26.63
CA GLU A 65 22.11 -2.54 26.65
C GLU A 65 22.55 -1.47 25.66
N ARG A 66 23.47 -0.58 26.08
CA ARG A 66 24.12 0.40 25.21
C ARG A 66 25.63 0.32 25.39
N GLY A 67 26.33 0.13 24.28
CA GLY A 67 27.79 0.02 24.25
C GLY A 67 28.36 0.30 22.86
N SER A 68 29.59 -0.14 22.63
CA SER A 68 30.29 0.00 21.35
C SER A 68 29.60 -0.80 20.25
N GLN A 69 29.60 -0.28 19.01
CA GLN A 69 29.04 -1.03 17.87
C GLN A 69 29.81 -2.32 17.57
N ALA A 70 31.14 -2.33 17.76
CA ALA A 70 31.96 -3.51 17.49
C ALA A 70 31.76 -4.64 18.49
N ASP A 71 31.45 -4.29 19.74
CA ASP A 71 31.12 -5.21 20.83
C ASP A 71 30.28 -4.45 21.86
N ILE A 72 28.99 -4.77 21.95
CA ILE A 72 28.03 -4.05 22.79
C ILE A 72 28.37 -4.15 24.29
N SER A 73 29.17 -5.14 24.69
CA SER A 73 29.62 -5.29 26.08
C SER A 73 30.72 -4.28 26.47
N LEU A 74 31.28 -3.57 25.50
CA LEU A 74 32.31 -2.55 25.73
C LEU A 74 31.69 -1.13 25.78
N PRO A 75 32.32 -0.17 26.47
CA PRO A 75 31.85 1.21 26.48
C PRO A 75 31.85 1.85 25.08
N SER A 76 30.81 2.64 24.77
CA SER A 76 30.82 3.56 23.64
C SER A 76 31.13 4.98 24.09
N SER A 77 31.74 5.76 23.18
CA SER A 77 32.12 7.14 23.43
C SER A 77 31.11 8.12 22.82
N SER A 78 30.95 9.27 23.46
CA SER A 78 30.26 10.43 22.92
C SER A 78 30.87 11.73 23.44
N LYS A 79 30.78 12.78 22.66
CA LYS A 79 31.22 14.13 23.01
C LYS A 79 30.02 15.06 22.99
N GLN A 80 29.86 15.87 24.03
CA GLN A 80 28.84 16.89 24.13
C GLN A 80 29.50 18.24 24.43
N VAL A 81 29.20 19.26 23.65
CA VAL A 81 29.64 20.64 23.89
C VAL A 81 28.39 21.47 24.19
N VAL A 82 28.36 22.06 25.39
CA VAL A 82 27.24 22.85 25.89
C VAL A 82 27.69 24.29 26.02
N ASP A 83 27.15 25.16 25.16
CA ASP A 83 27.50 26.58 25.09
C ASP A 83 26.28 27.46 25.43
N VAL A 84 26.52 28.61 26.06
CA VAL A 84 25.54 29.69 26.16
C VAL A 84 25.93 30.78 25.18
N LEU A 85 25.09 31.01 24.18
CA LEU A 85 25.36 31.95 23.10
C LEU A 85 25.18 33.41 23.55
N ALA A 86 25.64 34.35 22.73
CA ALA A 86 25.55 35.79 23.02
C ALA A 86 24.11 36.32 23.13
N ASP A 87 23.14 35.64 22.49
CA ASP A 87 21.71 35.92 22.59
C ASP A 87 21.05 35.31 23.85
N GLY A 88 21.83 34.62 24.69
CA GLY A 88 21.38 33.95 25.91
C GLY A 88 20.76 32.57 25.69
N SER A 89 20.71 32.07 24.45
CA SER A 89 20.25 30.71 24.16
C SER A 89 21.30 29.66 24.55
N LEU A 90 20.83 28.47 24.89
CA LEU A 90 21.63 27.29 25.16
C LEU A 90 21.79 26.49 23.86
N GLN A 91 23.02 26.16 23.49
CA GLN A 91 23.32 25.26 22.39
C GLN A 91 24.02 24.00 22.91
N ILE A 92 23.54 22.83 22.48
CA ILE A 92 24.10 21.52 22.82
C ILE A 92 24.47 20.83 21.51
N ASN A 93 25.77 20.68 21.27
CA ASN A 93 26.31 19.90 20.16
C ASN A 93 26.72 18.53 20.68
N SER A 94 26.12 17.46 20.17
CA SER A 94 26.43 16.08 20.53
C SER A 94 27.01 15.33 19.34
N GLU A 95 28.09 14.61 19.56
CA GLU A 95 28.70 13.68 18.61
C GLU A 95 28.72 12.30 19.25
N VAL A 96 28.10 11.33 18.59
CA VAL A 96 28.03 9.93 19.01
C VAL A 96 28.90 9.11 18.09
N TYR A 97 29.96 8.52 18.65
CA TYR A 97 30.80 7.55 17.96
C TYR A 97 30.06 6.21 17.80
N PRO A 98 30.49 5.32 16.89
CA PRO A 98 29.86 4.01 16.64
C PRO A 98 29.35 3.30 17.89
N THR A 99 28.02 3.32 18.08
CA THR A 99 27.31 2.86 19.27
C THR A 99 26.26 1.83 18.88
N SER A 100 26.08 0.80 19.71
CA SER A 100 24.95 -0.13 19.63
C SER A 100 24.00 0.09 20.81
N LEU A 101 22.70 0.10 20.53
CA LEU A 101 21.61 0.04 21.50
C LEU A 101 20.78 -1.22 21.22
N SER A 102 20.59 -2.06 22.24
CA SER A 102 19.81 -3.29 22.16
C SER A 102 18.67 -3.27 23.17
N ILE A 103 17.51 -3.80 22.77
CA ILE A 103 16.36 -4.08 23.61
C ILE A 103 16.05 -5.57 23.45
N GLY A 104 16.18 -6.33 24.54
CA GLY A 104 16.06 -7.79 24.50
C GLY A 104 14.61 -8.32 24.48
N ALA A 105 13.63 -7.53 24.89
CA ALA A 105 12.21 -7.84 24.71
C ALA A 105 11.34 -6.61 25.00
N ILE A 106 10.21 -6.50 24.30
CA ILE A 106 9.13 -5.56 24.65
C ILE A 106 7.88 -6.35 24.97
N ARG A 107 7.35 -6.17 26.18
CA ARG A 107 6.23 -6.95 26.73
C ARG A 107 5.13 -6.06 27.29
N ILE A 108 3.94 -6.62 27.36
CA ILE A 108 2.81 -6.00 28.04
C ILE A 108 2.51 -6.87 29.25
N ASN A 109 2.54 -6.27 30.44
CA ASN A 109 2.51 -7.01 31.69
C ASN A 109 3.52 -8.17 31.64
N ASP A 110 3.15 -9.34 32.15
CA ASP A 110 4.00 -10.53 32.16
C ASP A 110 3.68 -11.50 31.00
N THR A 111 3.41 -11.00 29.79
CA THR A 111 3.16 -11.85 28.62
C THR A 111 4.37 -12.77 28.34
N ALA A 112 4.09 -14.03 28.01
CA ALA A 112 5.14 -15.00 27.68
C ALA A 112 5.92 -14.59 26.43
N ALA A 113 5.20 -14.24 25.35
CA ALA A 113 5.75 -13.71 24.12
C ALA A 113 6.06 -12.20 24.23
N SER A 114 6.93 -11.72 23.34
CA SER A 114 7.29 -10.30 23.19
C SER A 114 7.04 -9.80 21.75
N PHE A 115 7.15 -8.49 21.54
CA PHE A 115 7.20 -7.90 20.19
C PHE A 115 8.50 -8.20 19.43
N GLY A 116 9.42 -8.97 20.03
CA GLY A 116 10.75 -9.27 19.50
C GLY A 116 11.85 -8.40 20.11
N GLN A 117 13.05 -8.60 19.57
CA GLN A 117 14.27 -7.91 19.94
C GLN A 117 14.57 -6.81 18.93
N PHE A 118 15.10 -5.69 19.41
CA PHE A 118 15.51 -4.58 18.57
C PHE A 118 16.97 -4.25 18.83
N ARG A 119 17.75 -4.06 17.77
CA ARG A 119 19.11 -3.52 17.86
C ARG A 119 19.26 -2.36 16.88
N LEU A 120 19.73 -1.23 17.38
CA LEU A 120 20.09 -0.06 16.59
C LEU A 120 21.58 0.22 16.75
N ASN A 121 22.33 0.05 15.67
CA ASN A 121 23.68 0.57 15.56
C ASN A 121 23.62 1.95 14.92
N TYR A 122 24.36 2.92 15.45
CA TYR A 122 24.34 4.27 14.92
C TYR A 122 25.60 5.05 15.31
N SER A 123 25.92 6.02 14.47
CA SER A 123 26.81 7.13 14.78
C SER A 123 26.19 8.41 14.22
N GLY A 124 26.58 9.57 14.74
CA GLY A 124 26.01 10.80 14.23
C GLY A 124 26.28 12.03 15.06
N THR A 125 25.77 13.15 14.57
CA THR A 125 25.84 14.45 15.23
C THR A 125 24.45 15.02 15.45
N ASN A 126 24.27 15.77 16.53
CA ASN A 126 23.05 16.46 16.87
C ASN A 126 23.38 17.86 17.38
N THR A 127 22.64 18.87 16.95
CA THR A 127 22.72 20.23 17.48
C THR A 127 21.34 20.64 17.93
N ILE A 128 21.20 20.97 19.20
CA ILE A 128 19.97 21.51 19.78
C ILE A 128 20.25 22.92 20.24
N LYS A 129 19.48 23.89 19.77
CA LYS A 129 19.51 25.27 20.26
C LYS A 129 18.17 25.57 20.89
N VAL A 130 18.15 26.07 22.14
CA VAL A 130 16.92 26.48 22.83
C VAL A 130 17.13 27.80 23.57
N GLY A 131 16.15 28.68 23.51
CA GLY A 131 16.18 29.99 24.15
C GLY A 131 14.80 30.44 24.60
N ALA A 132 14.73 31.67 25.13
CA ALA A 132 13.46 32.30 25.43
C ALA A 132 12.66 32.48 24.13
N SER A 133 11.35 32.21 24.19
CA SER A 133 10.50 32.44 23.02
C SER A 133 10.29 33.93 22.75
N SER A 134 10.14 34.24 21.47
CA SER A 134 9.70 35.56 21.00
C SER A 134 8.20 35.81 21.18
N SER A 135 7.39 34.74 21.40
CA SER A 135 5.95 34.79 21.64
C SER A 135 5.62 34.60 23.13
N LEU A 136 4.54 35.24 23.59
CA LEU A 136 4.00 35.01 24.94
C LEU A 136 3.27 33.67 25.07
N ASP A 137 2.91 33.04 23.94
CA ASP A 137 2.15 31.79 23.91
C ASP A 137 3.06 30.54 24.03
N ASN A 138 4.38 30.73 23.96
CA ASN A 138 5.37 29.66 23.98
C ASN A 138 6.29 29.79 25.20
N PHE A 139 6.64 28.65 25.81
CA PHE A 139 7.59 28.57 26.92
C PHE A 139 9.04 28.70 26.43
N LEU A 140 9.35 28.08 25.28
CA LEU A 140 10.68 28.07 24.70
C LEU A 140 10.60 28.01 23.17
N GLU A 141 11.67 28.48 22.54
CA GLU A 141 11.85 28.44 21.09
C GLU A 141 13.29 28.04 20.76
N GLY A 142 13.49 27.38 19.64
CA GLY A 142 14.77 26.77 19.32
C GLY A 142 14.86 26.23 17.91
N SER A 143 15.92 25.47 17.67
CA SER A 143 16.15 24.75 16.43
C SER A 143 16.80 23.40 16.74
N PHE A 144 16.63 22.44 15.84
CA PHE A 144 17.17 21.09 16.00
C PHE A 144 17.75 20.60 14.69
N GLN A 145 18.99 20.14 14.70
CA GLN A 145 19.63 19.50 13.56
C GLN A 145 20.20 18.16 13.98
N THR A 146 20.01 17.14 13.17
CA THR A 146 20.60 15.81 13.39
C THR A 146 21.07 15.21 12.07
N SER A 147 22.15 14.45 12.15
CA SER A 147 22.75 13.67 11.07
C SER A 147 23.17 12.34 11.67
N ILE A 148 22.49 11.27 11.28
CA ILE A 148 22.85 9.88 11.59
C ILE A 148 23.37 9.26 10.29
N SER A 149 24.46 8.52 10.41
CA SER A 149 25.10 7.83 9.28
C SER A 149 25.49 6.41 9.66
N ASP A 150 25.57 5.55 8.65
CA ASP A 150 25.98 4.14 8.75
C ASP A 150 25.19 3.37 9.83
N ALA A 151 23.93 3.75 10.03
CA ALA A 151 23.09 3.14 11.03
C ALA A 151 22.51 1.81 10.54
N GLU A 152 22.32 0.88 11.46
CA GLU A 152 21.76 -0.45 11.18
C GLU A 152 20.64 -0.71 12.18
N LEU A 153 19.41 -0.87 11.71
CA LEU A 153 18.27 -1.29 12.54
C LEU A 153 17.98 -2.75 12.27
N ILE A 154 17.99 -3.57 13.32
CA ILE A 154 17.70 -5.00 13.24
C ILE A 154 16.51 -5.32 14.14
N TRP A 155 15.54 -6.03 13.56
CA TRP A 155 14.43 -6.60 14.30
C TRP A 155 14.51 -8.13 14.21
N THR A 156 14.52 -8.78 15.38
CA THR A 156 14.68 -10.24 15.50
C THR A 156 13.48 -10.83 16.22
N THR A 157 12.89 -11.86 15.62
CA THR A 157 11.83 -12.68 16.20
C THR A 157 12.13 -14.14 15.92
N ASN A 158 11.76 -15.04 16.83
CA ASN A 158 11.86 -16.49 16.59
C ASN A 158 13.24 -16.98 16.08
N GLY A 159 14.32 -16.27 16.44
CA GLY A 159 15.70 -16.56 16.02
C GLY A 159 16.10 -16.07 14.62
N SER A 160 15.22 -15.41 13.87
CA SER A 160 15.48 -14.84 12.55
C SER A 160 15.35 -13.32 12.55
N SER A 161 16.02 -12.64 11.63
CA SER A 161 16.11 -11.17 11.64
C SER A 161 15.92 -10.54 10.28
N VAL A 162 15.30 -9.35 10.30
CA VAL A 162 15.34 -8.38 9.19
C VAL A 162 16.24 -7.23 9.62
N SER A 163 17.05 -6.71 8.70
CA SER A 163 17.90 -5.55 8.95
C SER A 163 17.70 -4.45 7.90
N PHE A 164 17.86 -3.21 8.34
CA PHE A 164 17.94 -2.03 7.49
C PHE A 164 19.36 -1.49 7.65
N ASP A 165 20.17 -1.62 6.62
CA ASP A 165 21.61 -1.36 6.67
C ASP A 165 21.94 0.01 6.06
N ASP A 166 23.08 0.56 6.45
CA ASP A 166 23.64 1.85 6.01
C ASP A 166 22.58 2.96 5.97
N ILE A 167 21.79 3.06 7.04
CA ILE A 167 20.78 4.09 7.20
C ILE A 167 21.49 5.45 7.33
N GLY A 168 21.20 6.34 6.38
CA GLY A 168 21.44 7.76 6.50
C GLY A 168 20.15 8.45 6.91
N TYR A 169 20.22 9.34 7.89
CA TYR A 169 19.08 10.15 8.33
C TYR A 169 19.57 11.55 8.64
N ASN A 170 18.98 12.58 8.01
CA ASN A 170 19.21 13.96 8.39
C ASN A 170 17.87 14.65 8.63
N ALA A 171 17.77 15.38 9.73
CA ALA A 171 16.65 16.29 9.95
C ALA A 171 17.16 17.66 10.37
N ASN A 172 16.52 18.70 9.86
CA ASN A 172 16.81 20.08 10.18
C ASN A 172 15.50 20.82 10.43
N ILE A 173 15.22 21.09 11.70
CA ILE A 173 14.09 21.88 12.19
C ILE A 173 14.62 23.28 12.45
N THR A 174 14.21 24.23 11.60
CA THR A 174 14.69 25.62 11.67
C THR A 174 14.08 26.36 12.85
N ARG A 175 12.79 26.11 13.14
CA ARG A 175 12.09 26.62 14.31
C ARG A 175 11.30 25.49 14.99
N LEU A 176 11.62 25.24 16.25
CA LEU A 176 10.87 24.44 17.21
C LEU A 176 10.36 25.38 18.30
N ALA A 177 9.06 25.49 18.47
CA ALA A 177 8.47 26.19 19.61
C ALA A 177 7.63 25.23 20.46
N ILE A 178 7.72 25.37 21.79
CA ILE A 178 6.93 24.57 22.73
C ILE A 178 6.12 25.52 23.61
N GLY A 179 4.81 25.33 23.67
CA GLY A 179 3.86 26.16 24.42
C GLY A 179 2.78 25.35 25.14
N GLU A 180 1.75 26.04 25.60
CA GLU A 180 0.58 25.42 26.23
C GLU A 180 -0.48 25.09 25.17
N ALA A 181 -0.99 23.86 25.17
CA ALA A 181 -2.18 23.50 24.40
C ALA A 181 -3.41 23.52 25.32
N VAL A 182 -4.53 24.09 24.86
CA VAL A 182 -5.80 24.11 25.61
C VAL A 182 -6.92 23.59 24.73
N ASP A 183 -7.59 22.53 25.19
CA ASP A 183 -8.78 21.98 24.54
C ASP A 183 -9.89 21.77 25.58
N GLY A 184 -10.87 22.68 25.57
CA GLY A 184 -11.93 22.72 26.58
C GLY A 184 -11.37 22.89 27.99
N SER A 185 -11.46 21.84 28.81
CA SER A 185 -10.88 21.81 30.16
C SER A 185 -9.53 21.08 30.25
N ARG A 186 -9.02 20.53 29.14
CA ARG A 186 -7.73 19.84 29.07
C ARG A 186 -6.62 20.84 28.80
N THR A 187 -5.50 20.69 29.49
CA THR A 187 -4.26 21.43 29.26
C THR A 187 -3.16 20.45 28.88
N GLY A 188 -2.37 20.78 27.87
CA GLY A 188 -1.35 19.92 27.29
C GLY A 188 -0.13 20.71 26.82
N LEU A 189 0.72 20.05 26.03
CA LEU A 189 1.88 20.66 25.39
C LEU A 189 1.60 20.89 23.91
N ASN A 190 1.86 22.11 23.43
CA ASN A 190 1.84 22.45 22.02
C ASN A 190 3.27 22.41 21.48
N PHE A 191 3.49 21.72 20.38
CA PHE A 191 4.74 21.71 19.61
C PHE A 191 4.44 22.31 18.25
N ASP A 192 5.18 23.35 17.88
CA ASP A 192 5.05 24.02 16.59
C ASP A 192 6.40 23.93 15.87
N LEU A 193 6.36 23.34 14.67
CA LEU A 193 7.50 23.01 13.83
C LEU A 193 7.34 23.75 12.50
N ASP A 194 8.12 24.83 12.36
CA ASP A 194 8.15 25.58 11.10
C ASP A 194 9.23 25.05 10.19
N GLU A 195 8.89 24.90 8.91
CA GLU A 195 9.79 24.62 7.79
C GLU A 195 10.99 23.75 8.20
N PHE A 196 10.73 22.46 8.34
CA PHE A 196 11.75 21.46 8.64
C PHE A 196 11.96 20.54 7.45
N SER A 197 13.23 20.21 7.20
CA SER A 197 13.60 19.25 6.15
C SER A 197 14.03 17.93 6.75
N TYR A 198 13.69 16.87 6.04
CA TYR A 198 14.01 15.49 6.39
C TYR A 198 14.59 14.81 5.16
N SER A 199 15.68 14.06 5.32
CA SER A 199 16.19 13.17 4.29
C SER A 199 16.59 11.84 4.90
N PHE A 200 16.44 10.78 4.12
CA PHE A 200 16.81 9.44 4.54
C PHE A 200 17.31 8.61 3.37
N SER A 201 18.11 7.60 3.68
CA SER A 201 18.56 6.57 2.74
C SER A 201 18.84 5.26 3.46
N THR A 202 18.76 4.14 2.76
CA THR A 202 19.25 2.83 3.22
C THR A 202 20.24 2.28 2.19
N GLY A 203 21.29 1.58 2.64
CA GLY A 203 22.15 0.77 1.77
C GLY A 203 21.54 -0.59 1.41
N GLY A 204 20.50 -0.99 2.14
CA GLY A 204 19.62 -2.10 1.77
C GLY A 204 18.68 -2.50 2.89
N VAL A 205 17.54 -3.10 2.54
CA VAL A 205 16.74 -3.89 3.49
C VAL A 205 17.12 -5.35 3.30
N LYS A 206 17.62 -6.05 4.32
CA LYS A 206 18.16 -7.41 4.17
C LYS A 206 17.36 -8.46 4.92
N LEU A 207 17.18 -9.60 4.27
CA LEU A 207 16.67 -10.84 4.85
C LEU A 207 17.70 -11.95 4.63
N GLY A 208 18.19 -12.56 5.71
CA GLY A 208 19.24 -13.59 5.60
C GLY A 208 20.51 -13.10 4.92
N GLY A 209 20.80 -11.79 4.97
CA GLY A 209 21.95 -11.16 4.32
C GLY A 209 21.76 -10.78 2.84
N VAL A 210 20.60 -11.07 2.24
CA VAL A 210 20.28 -10.70 0.85
C VAL A 210 19.42 -9.43 0.85
N SER A 211 19.72 -8.47 -0.03
CA SER A 211 19.02 -7.17 -0.12
C SER A 211 17.70 -7.27 -0.90
N LEU A 212 16.67 -6.58 -0.43
CA LEU A 212 15.41 -6.31 -1.12
C LEU A 212 15.48 -5.08 -2.05
N GLY A 213 16.58 -4.33 -2.00
CA GLY A 213 16.73 -3.02 -2.64
C GLY A 213 17.01 -1.91 -1.63
N THR A 214 17.19 -0.69 -2.14
CA THR A 214 17.50 0.52 -1.36
C THR A 214 16.35 1.51 -1.42
N LEU A 215 16.18 2.28 -0.35
CA LEU A 215 15.15 3.31 -0.26
C LEU A 215 15.83 4.63 0.09
N ALA A 216 15.46 5.72 -0.58
CA ALA A 216 15.91 7.07 -0.25
C ALA A 216 14.80 8.09 -0.45
N GLY A 217 14.86 9.19 0.29
CA GLY A 217 13.90 10.27 0.11
C GLY A 217 14.30 11.56 0.80
N GLN A 218 13.60 12.61 0.41
CA GLN A 218 13.72 13.94 0.99
C GLN A 218 12.32 14.58 1.05
N LEU A 219 12.03 15.28 2.14
CA LEU A 219 10.77 15.98 2.39
C LEU A 219 11.03 17.33 3.06
N ALA A 220 10.35 18.36 2.57
CA ALA A 220 10.16 19.65 3.21
C ALA A 220 8.78 19.68 3.86
N LEU A 221 8.74 19.96 5.16
CA LEU A 221 7.58 19.76 6.01
C LEU A 221 7.36 20.99 6.90
N SER A 222 6.12 21.18 7.35
CA SER A 222 5.77 22.06 8.46
C SER A 222 4.62 21.43 9.24
N GLY A 223 4.47 21.71 10.52
CA GLY A 223 3.36 21.14 11.27
C GLY A 223 3.32 21.51 12.74
N ASP A 224 2.28 21.05 13.39
CA ASP A 224 2.07 21.20 14.82
C ASP A 224 1.57 19.88 15.44
N ALA A 225 1.82 19.73 16.73
CA ALA A 225 1.40 18.60 17.52
C ALA A 225 1.00 19.06 18.93
N GLN A 226 -0.18 18.66 19.37
CA GLN A 226 -0.72 18.94 20.70
C GLN A 226 -0.89 17.64 21.48
N ILE A 227 -0.17 17.50 22.58
CA ILE A 227 -0.20 16.30 23.42
C ILE A 227 -0.96 16.59 24.71
N PHE A 228 -1.96 15.78 25.01
CA PHE A 228 -2.77 15.84 26.22
C PHE A 228 -2.66 14.53 27.01
N ALA A 229 -2.91 14.62 28.31
CA ALA A 229 -3.15 13.44 29.13
C ALA A 229 -4.59 12.94 28.91
N GLY A 230 -4.76 11.63 28.99
CA GLY A 230 -6.04 10.94 28.82
C GLY A 230 -6.08 10.15 27.52
N GLY A 231 -6.51 8.90 27.67
CA GLY A 231 -6.70 7.90 26.64
C GLY A 231 -8.12 7.78 26.11
N ARG A 232 -8.34 6.81 25.23
CA ARG A 232 -9.68 6.48 24.71
C ARG A 232 -10.41 5.53 25.64
N ASP A 233 -9.71 4.53 26.15
CA ASP A 233 -10.23 3.55 27.09
C ASP A 233 -9.55 3.70 28.47
N GLY A 234 -10.30 4.15 29.48
CA GLY A 234 -9.76 4.33 30.83
C GLY A 234 -9.74 5.78 31.28
N ALA A 235 -8.95 6.08 32.32
CA ALA A 235 -8.82 7.43 32.88
C ALA A 235 -7.40 8.00 32.72
N GLU A 236 -6.41 7.14 32.48
CA GLU A 236 -5.03 7.50 32.15
C GLU A 236 -4.83 7.39 30.63
N GLY A 237 -3.60 7.54 30.13
CA GLY A 237 -3.30 7.51 28.68
C GLY A 237 -2.76 8.81 28.11
N ILE A 238 -2.47 8.80 26.81
CA ILE A 238 -1.94 9.93 26.04
C ILE A 238 -2.82 10.14 24.81
N SER A 239 -3.20 11.39 24.55
CA SER A 239 -3.87 11.80 23.32
C SER A 239 -3.09 12.85 22.56
N LEU A 240 -3.16 12.80 21.23
CA LEU A 240 -2.46 13.67 20.30
C LEU A 240 -3.44 14.23 19.27
N ASN A 241 -3.41 15.54 19.06
CA ASN A 241 -3.86 16.17 17.83
C ASN A 241 -2.61 16.59 17.05
N ALA A 242 -2.56 16.36 15.74
CA ALA A 242 -1.43 16.83 14.94
C ALA A 242 -1.86 17.22 13.53
N SER A 243 -1.18 18.23 12.99
CA SER A 243 -1.26 18.63 11.59
C SER A 243 0.14 18.63 10.99
N LEU A 244 0.29 18.00 9.83
CA LEU A 244 1.54 17.97 9.07
C LEU A 244 1.24 18.40 7.64
N SER A 245 1.99 19.36 7.12
CA SER A 245 1.94 19.79 5.72
C SER A 245 3.25 19.40 5.03
N ILE A 246 3.13 18.75 3.88
CA ILE A 246 4.24 18.56 2.94
C ILE A 246 4.26 19.79 2.05
N LEU A 247 5.29 20.62 2.21
CA LEU A 247 5.44 21.87 1.48
C LEU A 247 5.60 21.58 -0.01
N ASP A 248 5.09 22.48 -0.87
CA ASP A 248 5.23 22.37 -2.31
C ASP A 248 6.67 22.69 -2.73
N ASP A 249 7.54 21.69 -2.59
CA ASP A 249 8.97 21.77 -2.88
C ASP A 249 9.35 20.74 -3.95
N PRO A 250 9.93 21.16 -5.10
CA PRO A 250 10.32 20.26 -6.18
C PRO A 250 11.48 19.31 -5.80
N THR A 251 12.13 19.53 -4.64
CA THR A 251 13.14 18.62 -4.10
C THR A 251 12.56 17.48 -3.29
N ASN A 252 11.24 17.48 -3.03
CA ASN A 252 10.58 16.38 -2.37
C ASN A 252 10.57 15.13 -3.26
N TYR A 253 11.07 14.01 -2.76
CA TYR A 253 11.02 12.74 -3.47
C TYR A 253 11.12 11.53 -2.55
N VAL A 254 10.68 10.38 -3.07
CA VAL A 254 11.01 9.04 -2.58
C VAL A 254 11.43 8.19 -3.78
N ARG A 255 12.47 7.40 -3.59
CA ARG A 255 13.04 6.53 -4.61
C ARG A 255 13.35 5.17 -4.01
N PHE A 256 12.77 4.13 -4.62
CA PHE A 256 13.19 2.76 -4.42
C PHE A 256 14.14 2.37 -5.57
N THR A 257 15.29 1.77 -5.27
CA THR A 257 16.26 1.32 -6.28
C THR A 257 16.59 -0.14 -6.07
N ASP A 258 16.47 -0.90 -7.15
CA ASP A 258 16.78 -2.31 -7.23
C ASP A 258 17.57 -2.59 -8.51
N ASP A 259 18.65 -3.37 -8.40
CA ASP A 259 19.57 -3.70 -9.52
C ASP A 259 20.00 -2.50 -10.39
N GLY A 260 20.09 -1.30 -9.80
CA GLY A 260 20.47 -0.06 -10.47
C GLY A 260 19.32 0.68 -11.18
N ASN A 261 18.11 0.11 -11.25
CA ASN A 261 16.91 0.75 -11.77
C ASN A 261 16.08 1.34 -10.62
N SER A 262 15.35 2.43 -10.87
CA SER A 262 14.62 3.13 -9.82
C SER A 262 13.13 3.29 -10.12
N LEU A 263 12.31 3.10 -9.10
CA LEU A 263 10.97 3.67 -9.03
C LEU A 263 11.09 4.99 -8.27
N PHE A 264 10.86 6.10 -8.95
CA PHE A 264 10.98 7.45 -8.40
C PHE A 264 9.61 8.13 -8.39
N MET A 265 9.25 8.69 -7.25
CA MET A 265 8.12 9.59 -7.11
C MET A 265 8.63 10.92 -6.54
N GLY A 266 8.26 12.04 -7.14
CA GLY A 266 8.77 13.36 -6.76
C GLY A 266 7.76 14.48 -6.90
N ASN A 267 8.21 15.67 -6.50
CA ASN A 267 7.40 16.90 -6.43
C ASN A 267 6.16 16.69 -5.54
N PHE A 268 6.39 16.23 -4.31
CA PHE A 268 5.32 16.00 -3.35
C PHE A 268 4.79 17.30 -2.74
N SER A 269 3.48 17.30 -2.51
CA SER A 269 2.82 18.25 -1.63
C SER A 269 1.60 17.58 -1.01
N GLY A 270 1.10 18.12 0.10
CA GLY A 270 -0.03 17.52 0.78
C GLY A 270 -0.18 17.96 2.22
N ALA A 271 -1.14 17.36 2.92
CA ALA A 271 -1.36 17.56 4.33
C ALA A 271 -1.92 16.29 4.99
N LEU A 272 -1.67 16.13 6.28
CA LEU A 272 -2.19 15.06 7.12
C LEU A 272 -2.62 15.67 8.45
N ASN A 273 -3.88 15.48 8.83
CA ASN A 273 -4.44 15.92 10.09
C ASN A 273 -4.97 14.72 10.86
N VAL A 274 -4.60 14.60 12.12
CA VAL A 274 -5.14 13.61 13.04
C VAL A 274 -5.75 14.30 14.26
N ILE A 275 -6.95 13.87 14.61
CA ILE A 275 -7.70 14.38 15.75
C ILE A 275 -7.90 13.24 16.74
N ASN A 276 -7.48 13.52 17.98
CA ASN A 276 -7.63 12.64 19.13
C ASN A 276 -7.02 11.24 18.91
N LEU A 277 -5.79 11.18 18.39
CA LEU A 277 -5.00 9.94 18.37
C LEU A 277 -4.65 9.55 19.80
N THR A 278 -5.15 8.41 20.29
CA THR A 278 -4.90 7.92 21.64
C THR A 278 -3.94 6.75 21.64
N PHE A 279 -3.13 6.66 22.69
CA PHE A 279 -2.26 5.53 22.99
C PHE A 279 -2.54 5.05 24.41
N ASP A 280 -3.06 3.82 24.52
CA ASP A 280 -3.49 3.23 25.78
C ASP A 280 -2.80 1.88 26.01
N VAL A 281 -2.41 1.60 27.27
CA VAL A 281 -1.86 0.29 27.65
C VAL A 281 -2.96 -0.57 28.26
N MET A 282 -3.39 -1.57 27.51
CA MET A 282 -4.41 -2.52 27.93
C MET A 282 -3.78 -3.75 28.61
N SER A 283 -4.63 -4.65 29.14
CA SER A 283 -4.16 -5.82 29.89
C SER A 283 -3.27 -6.77 29.09
N ASP A 284 -3.43 -6.78 27.77
CA ASP A 284 -2.75 -7.72 26.88
C ASP A 284 -2.30 -7.09 25.55
N HIS A 285 -2.60 -5.81 25.29
CA HIS A 285 -2.23 -5.09 24.06
C HIS A 285 -1.96 -3.61 24.31
N LEU A 286 -1.29 -2.99 23.33
CA LEU A 286 -1.28 -1.54 23.16
C LEU A 286 -2.45 -1.19 22.24
N LEU A 287 -3.27 -0.23 22.63
CA LEU A 287 -4.36 0.26 21.82
C LEU A 287 -3.98 1.62 21.23
N LEU A 288 -4.03 1.71 19.91
CA LEU A 288 -3.94 2.95 19.15
C LEU A 288 -5.32 3.22 18.53
N GLY A 289 -5.87 4.42 18.67
CA GLY A 289 -7.13 4.78 18.01
C GLY A 289 -7.18 6.26 17.71
N TYR A 290 -8.00 6.68 16.76
CA TYR A 290 -8.21 8.09 16.46
C TYR A 290 -9.68 8.34 16.11
N ASP A 291 -10.16 9.56 16.34
CA ASP A 291 -11.55 9.91 16.03
C ASP A 291 -11.69 10.31 14.55
N GLN A 292 -10.66 11.00 14.03
CA GLN A 292 -10.59 11.42 12.64
C GLN A 292 -9.13 11.49 12.16
N LEU A 293 -8.90 11.02 10.94
CA LEU A 293 -7.65 11.19 10.20
C LEU A 293 -8.02 11.60 8.77
N ASP A 294 -7.64 12.80 8.37
CA ASP A 294 -7.84 13.29 7.01
C ASP A 294 -6.55 13.77 6.39
N GLY A 295 -6.48 13.72 5.07
CA GLY A 295 -5.28 14.14 4.38
C GLY A 295 -5.48 14.32 2.88
N SER A 296 -4.50 15.01 2.31
CA SER A 296 -4.31 15.17 0.87
C SER A 296 -2.85 14.84 0.53
N PHE A 297 -2.63 14.17 -0.59
CA PHE A 297 -1.30 13.84 -1.09
C PHE A 297 -1.27 14.00 -2.60
N ASN A 298 -0.27 14.73 -3.09
CA ASN A 298 -0.03 14.94 -4.51
C ASN A 298 1.39 14.49 -4.84
N ALA A 299 1.55 13.70 -5.90
CA ALA A 299 2.84 13.41 -6.50
C ALA A 299 2.78 13.81 -7.97
N ASN A 300 3.49 14.88 -8.32
CA ASN A 300 3.43 15.46 -9.66
C ASN A 300 4.37 14.78 -10.67
N GLN A 301 5.21 13.85 -10.21
CA GLN A 301 6.13 13.11 -11.07
C GLN A 301 6.29 11.67 -10.61
N ILE A 302 6.07 10.73 -11.51
CA ILE A 302 6.36 9.30 -11.32
C ILE A 302 7.20 8.81 -12.49
N LEU A 303 8.41 8.34 -12.19
CA LEU A 303 9.36 7.78 -13.16
C LEU A 303 9.69 6.33 -12.79
N ILE A 304 9.90 5.50 -13.81
CA ILE A 304 10.25 4.09 -13.64
C ILE A 304 11.45 3.75 -14.52
N GLY A 305 12.44 3.09 -13.93
CA GLY A 305 13.67 2.67 -14.60
C GLY A 305 14.48 3.87 -15.11
N ASP A 306 14.95 3.76 -16.35
CA ASP A 306 15.73 4.79 -17.04
C ASP A 306 14.83 5.71 -17.92
N SER A 307 13.50 5.59 -17.82
CA SER A 307 12.59 6.38 -18.64
C SER A 307 12.66 7.87 -18.31
N SER A 308 12.78 8.69 -19.35
CA SER A 308 12.62 10.15 -19.26
C SER A 308 11.16 10.60 -19.34
N ASN A 309 10.24 9.72 -19.75
CA ASN A 309 8.81 9.99 -19.77
C ASN A 309 8.17 9.57 -18.44
N PRO A 310 7.36 10.42 -17.79
CA PRO A 310 6.65 10.06 -16.59
C PRO A 310 5.40 9.21 -16.89
N VAL A 311 5.00 8.42 -15.91
CA VAL A 311 3.71 7.71 -15.92
C VAL A 311 2.55 8.71 -15.84
N GLY A 312 2.81 9.90 -15.28
CA GLY A 312 1.84 10.94 -14.98
C GLY A 312 2.00 11.40 -13.53
N ALA A 313 0.93 11.96 -12.98
CA ALA A 313 0.82 12.43 -11.61
C ALA A 313 -0.39 11.78 -10.91
N ILE A 314 -0.36 11.75 -9.59
CA ILE A 314 -1.46 11.24 -8.76
C ILE A 314 -1.84 12.25 -7.70
N GLN A 315 -3.13 12.29 -7.36
CA GLN A 315 -3.64 13.00 -6.19
C GLN A 315 -4.54 12.07 -5.39
N LEU A 316 -4.46 12.15 -4.07
CA LEU A 316 -5.28 11.39 -3.15
C LEU A 316 -5.81 12.34 -2.08
N ASP A 317 -7.11 12.31 -1.85
CA ASP A 317 -7.74 12.93 -0.68
C ASP A 317 -8.48 11.84 0.09
N PHE A 318 -8.43 11.86 1.42
CA PHE A 318 -9.08 10.84 2.24
C PHE A 318 -9.58 11.38 3.59
N LEU A 319 -10.58 10.70 4.13
CA LEU A 319 -11.17 10.95 5.44
C LEU A 319 -11.50 9.62 6.10
N PHE A 320 -10.70 9.22 7.09
CA PHE A 320 -11.08 8.23 8.08
C PHE A 320 -11.79 8.92 9.23
N LYS A 321 -12.94 8.39 9.61
CA LYS A 321 -13.74 8.90 10.71
C LYS A 321 -14.58 7.79 11.28
N ASP A 322 -14.75 7.74 12.59
CA ASP A 322 -15.61 6.72 13.21
C ASP A 322 -17.05 6.82 12.68
N GLY A 323 -17.66 5.68 12.33
CA GLY A 323 -18.93 5.62 11.62
C GLY A 323 -19.33 4.19 11.23
N ASN A 324 -20.58 4.00 10.79
CA ASN A 324 -21.07 2.70 10.29
C ASN A 324 -20.95 1.51 11.28
N GLY A 325 -20.81 1.78 12.58
CA GLY A 325 -20.57 0.75 13.60
C GLY A 325 -19.11 0.28 13.72
N TYR A 326 -18.19 0.99 13.05
CA TYR A 326 -16.75 0.77 13.06
C TYR A 326 -16.03 1.99 13.65
N SER A 327 -14.93 1.73 14.32
CA SER A 327 -14.00 2.72 14.85
C SER A 327 -12.62 2.52 14.25
N ASN A 328 -11.87 3.61 14.09
CA ASN A 328 -10.52 3.55 13.57
C ASN A 328 -9.54 3.27 14.71
N ARG A 329 -9.14 2.00 14.83
CA ARG A 329 -8.27 1.52 15.91
C ARG A 329 -7.44 0.31 15.54
N MET A 330 -6.32 0.16 16.24
CA MET A 330 -5.39 -0.95 16.13
C MET A 330 -4.97 -1.40 17.53
N ALA A 331 -5.22 -2.67 17.84
CA ALA A 331 -4.79 -3.31 19.09
C ALA A 331 -3.58 -4.20 18.81
N PHE A 332 -2.40 -3.83 19.29
CA PHE A 332 -1.14 -4.54 19.10
C PHE A 332 -0.83 -5.47 20.28
N TYR A 333 -0.84 -6.77 20.02
CA TYR A 333 -0.52 -7.82 20.98
C TYR A 333 0.91 -8.33 20.77
N PRO A 334 1.70 -8.52 21.85
CA PRO A 334 3.01 -9.13 21.76
C PRO A 334 2.88 -10.63 21.42
N GLY A 335 3.69 -11.08 20.46
CA GLY A 335 3.72 -12.46 19.97
C GLY A 335 2.76 -12.75 18.81
N ILE A 336 2.73 -14.02 18.39
CA ILE A 336 1.88 -14.50 17.29
C ILE A 336 0.63 -15.21 17.84
N ARG A 337 -0.52 -14.55 17.73
CA ARG A 337 -1.84 -15.05 18.10
C ARG A 337 -2.43 -15.85 16.94
N GLN A 338 -2.27 -17.17 17.01
CA GLN A 338 -2.81 -18.09 16.02
C GLN A 338 -4.35 -18.06 16.02
N PRO A 339 -5.00 -18.20 14.85
CA PRO A 339 -6.44 -18.35 14.79
C PRO A 339 -6.89 -19.67 15.44
N VAL A 340 -8.14 -19.72 15.88
CA VAL A 340 -8.77 -21.00 16.20
C VAL A 340 -9.07 -21.72 14.88
N TYR A 341 -8.24 -22.68 14.48
CA TYR A 341 -8.32 -23.34 13.17
C TYR A 341 -9.72 -23.89 12.84
N ALA A 342 -10.42 -24.45 13.83
CA ALA A 342 -11.78 -24.97 13.64
C ALA A 342 -12.82 -23.91 13.23
N ASN A 343 -12.52 -22.63 13.44
CA ASN A 343 -13.39 -21.51 13.06
C ASN A 343 -13.06 -20.96 11.66
N LEU A 344 -11.96 -21.39 11.04
CA LEU A 344 -11.61 -21.01 9.67
C LEU A 344 -12.41 -21.83 8.66
N PRO A 345 -12.64 -21.32 7.44
CA PRO A 345 -13.19 -22.11 6.34
C PRO A 345 -12.34 -23.37 6.08
N VAL A 346 -12.99 -24.51 5.82
CA VAL A 346 -12.32 -25.82 5.68
C VAL A 346 -11.20 -25.80 4.63
N ALA A 347 -11.37 -25.06 3.53
CA ALA A 347 -10.40 -24.98 2.46
C ALA A 347 -9.05 -24.35 2.90
N ILE A 348 -9.07 -23.36 3.81
CA ILE A 348 -7.85 -22.66 4.23
C ILE A 348 -7.18 -23.29 5.47
N GLN A 349 -7.88 -24.16 6.22
CA GLN A 349 -7.38 -24.77 7.45
C GLN A 349 -6.01 -25.49 7.32
N PRO A 350 -5.75 -26.30 6.27
CA PRO A 350 -4.46 -26.96 6.13
C PRO A 350 -3.30 -25.96 5.95
N TYR A 351 -3.53 -24.91 5.16
CA TYR A 351 -2.57 -23.84 4.90
C TYR A 351 -2.28 -23.02 6.16
N ALA A 352 -3.32 -22.65 6.92
CA ALA A 352 -3.17 -22.00 8.21
C ALA A 352 -2.31 -22.83 9.19
N THR A 353 -2.62 -24.13 9.28
CA THR A 353 -1.91 -25.05 10.18
C THR A 353 -0.44 -25.21 9.79
N SER A 354 -0.15 -25.29 8.48
CA SER A 354 1.21 -25.35 7.96
C SER A 354 1.95 -24.02 8.20
N PHE A 355 1.32 -22.89 7.90
CA PHE A 355 1.90 -21.56 8.05
C PHE A 355 2.28 -21.25 9.49
N TYR A 356 1.47 -21.62 10.49
CA TYR A 356 1.80 -21.39 11.90
C TYR A 356 2.55 -22.56 12.56
N SER A 357 2.96 -23.57 11.78
CA SER A 357 3.71 -24.71 12.31
C SER A 357 5.03 -24.25 12.95
N GLY A 358 5.38 -24.88 14.08
CA GLY A 358 6.58 -24.51 14.85
C GLY A 358 6.41 -23.30 15.78
N LEU A 359 5.33 -22.52 15.66
CA LEU A 359 5.04 -21.41 16.57
C LEU A 359 4.23 -21.87 17.80
N ASN A 360 4.43 -21.18 18.92
CA ASN A 360 3.77 -21.47 20.20
C ASN A 360 3.45 -20.18 20.96
N SER A 361 2.89 -20.29 22.17
CA SER A 361 2.46 -19.13 22.98
C SER A 361 3.60 -18.23 23.49
N SER A 362 4.86 -18.62 23.29
CA SER A 362 6.05 -17.82 23.58
C SER A 362 6.79 -17.33 22.33
N SER A 363 6.26 -17.62 21.13
CA SER A 363 6.82 -17.11 19.88
C SER A 363 6.67 -15.60 19.80
N ASP A 364 7.79 -14.94 19.52
CA ASP A 364 7.86 -13.49 19.37
C ASP A 364 7.28 -13.04 18.03
N GLY A 365 6.83 -11.79 17.99
CA GLY A 365 6.23 -11.18 16.81
C GLY A 365 5.18 -10.15 17.19
N ILE A 366 4.41 -9.69 16.21
CA ILE A 366 3.35 -8.71 16.40
C ILE A 366 2.05 -9.35 15.93
N SER A 367 1.01 -9.33 16.76
CA SER A 367 -0.36 -9.54 16.28
C SER A 367 -1.15 -8.25 16.41
N ALA A 368 -1.99 -7.93 15.44
CA ALA A 368 -2.81 -6.73 15.45
C ALA A 368 -4.26 -7.07 15.17
N ALA A 369 -5.18 -6.64 16.03
CA ALA A 369 -6.59 -6.55 15.66
C ALA A 369 -6.84 -5.14 15.14
N VAL A 370 -7.28 -5.03 13.88
CA VAL A 370 -7.48 -3.76 13.19
C VAL A 370 -8.98 -3.55 12.93
N GLU A 371 -9.42 -2.31 13.05
CA GLU A 371 -10.75 -1.86 12.66
C GLU A 371 -10.62 -0.49 11.99
N TRP A 372 -11.32 -0.30 10.88
CA TRP A 372 -11.22 0.93 10.09
C TRP A 372 -12.59 1.35 9.53
N ASN A 373 -12.74 2.66 9.34
CA ASN A 373 -13.84 3.27 8.59
C ASN A 373 -13.30 4.48 7.81
N LEU A 374 -13.01 4.24 6.53
CA LEU A 374 -12.79 5.25 5.51
C LEU A 374 -14.16 5.78 5.07
N ALA A 375 -14.50 6.97 5.56
CA ALA A 375 -15.79 7.60 5.31
C ALA A 375 -15.90 8.20 3.92
N ASN A 376 -14.78 8.63 3.32
CA ASN A 376 -14.70 9.08 1.93
C ASN A 376 -13.24 9.18 1.49
N ALA A 377 -12.96 8.89 0.23
CA ALA A 377 -11.71 9.24 -0.44
C ALA A 377 -11.93 9.51 -1.93
N GLU A 378 -11.00 10.27 -2.51
CA GLU A 378 -10.91 10.52 -3.94
C GLU A 378 -9.49 10.26 -4.41
N ALA A 379 -9.34 9.53 -5.51
CA ALA A 379 -8.05 9.27 -6.14
C ALA A 379 -8.07 9.77 -7.58
N ALA A 380 -7.15 10.67 -7.94
CA ALA A 380 -7.03 11.20 -9.27
C ALA A 380 -5.75 10.71 -9.96
N TYR A 381 -5.89 10.24 -11.20
CA TYR A 381 -4.77 10.04 -12.12
C TYR A 381 -4.73 11.22 -13.09
N ILE A 382 -3.55 11.82 -13.23
CA ILE A 382 -3.31 12.99 -14.06
C ILE A 382 -2.29 12.64 -15.13
N ASP A 383 -2.67 12.87 -16.38
CA ASP A 383 -1.90 12.57 -17.56
C ASP A 383 -1.91 13.79 -18.49
N ASN A 384 -0.73 14.33 -18.78
CA ASN A 384 -0.51 15.53 -19.57
C ASN A 384 -1.38 16.72 -19.09
N GLY A 385 -1.53 16.88 -17.76
CA GLY A 385 -2.37 17.91 -17.14
C GLY A 385 -3.89 17.68 -17.24
N ARG A 386 -4.32 16.49 -17.66
CA ARG A 386 -5.74 16.07 -17.76
C ARG A 386 -6.00 15.01 -16.72
N MET A 387 -7.18 15.00 -16.09
CA MET A 387 -7.40 14.15 -14.92
C MET A 387 -8.62 13.24 -15.05
N VAL A 388 -8.51 12.05 -14.47
CA VAL A 388 -9.63 11.16 -14.14
C VAL A 388 -9.62 10.92 -12.63
N VAL A 389 -10.78 10.96 -12.00
CA VAL A 389 -10.97 10.84 -10.55
C VAL A 389 -11.87 9.65 -10.27
N VAL A 390 -11.40 8.72 -9.45
CA VAL A 390 -12.23 7.74 -8.75
C VAL A 390 -12.78 8.45 -7.52
N SER A 391 -14.09 8.64 -7.47
CA SER A 391 -14.77 9.46 -6.44
C SER A 391 -15.60 8.59 -5.51
N GLY A 392 -15.84 9.07 -4.29
CA GLY A 392 -16.72 8.42 -3.32
C GLY A 392 -16.18 7.07 -2.83
N ILE A 393 -14.87 6.94 -2.66
CA ILE A 393 -14.27 5.70 -2.17
C ILE A 393 -14.59 5.57 -0.68
N GLU A 394 -15.43 4.60 -0.33
CA GLU A 394 -15.76 4.26 1.05
C GLU A 394 -15.26 2.86 1.37
N SER A 395 -14.79 2.63 2.60
CA SER A 395 -14.37 1.30 3.04
C SER A 395 -14.46 1.16 4.55
N TYR A 396 -14.94 0.03 5.03
CA TYR A 396 -14.96 -0.28 6.45
C TYR A 396 -14.75 -1.76 6.69
N GLY A 397 -14.22 -2.11 7.85
CA GLY A 397 -13.98 -3.50 8.17
C GLY A 397 -13.17 -3.70 9.43
N ARG A 398 -12.83 -4.97 9.65
CA ARG A 398 -11.95 -5.41 10.74
C ARG A 398 -11.25 -6.70 10.38
N GLY A 399 -10.15 -6.99 11.04
CA GLY A 399 -9.43 -8.24 10.86
C GLY A 399 -8.33 -8.45 11.88
N ASP A 400 -7.85 -9.70 11.95
CA ASP A 400 -6.71 -10.07 12.79
C ASP A 400 -5.50 -10.33 11.90
N LEU A 401 -4.39 -9.65 12.19
CA LEU A 401 -3.13 -9.71 11.45
C LEU A 401 -2.02 -10.26 12.35
N THR A 402 -1.06 -10.97 11.78
CA THR A 402 0.15 -11.42 12.46
C THR A 402 1.38 -11.14 11.61
N LEU A 403 2.48 -10.70 12.22
CA LEU A 403 3.76 -10.40 11.56
C LEU A 403 4.93 -10.92 12.40
N ASP A 404 5.78 -11.76 11.80
CA ASP A 404 7.07 -12.17 12.36
C ASP A 404 8.12 -12.39 11.26
N VAL A 405 9.37 -12.50 11.69
CA VAL A 405 10.50 -12.95 10.87
C VAL A 405 10.90 -14.35 11.31
N ARG A 406 11.09 -15.26 10.34
CA ARG A 406 11.42 -16.67 10.59
C ARG A 406 12.12 -17.33 9.42
N SER A 407 12.67 -18.51 9.65
CA SER A 407 13.22 -19.37 8.59
C SER A 407 12.11 -19.92 7.70
N PHE A 408 12.38 -20.04 6.41
CA PHE A 408 11.48 -20.54 5.39
C PHE A 408 12.23 -21.37 4.34
N ASP A 409 11.65 -22.51 3.98
CA ASP A 409 12.09 -23.37 2.88
C ASP A 409 10.96 -23.49 1.86
N HIS A 410 11.14 -22.88 0.70
CA HIS A 410 10.18 -22.88 -0.41
C HIS A 410 10.08 -24.25 -1.11
N ASP A 411 11.21 -24.95 -1.24
CA ASP A 411 11.35 -26.11 -2.14
C ASP A 411 11.35 -27.46 -1.39
N ASN A 412 11.28 -27.44 -0.05
CA ASN A 412 11.52 -28.62 0.80
C ASN A 412 12.81 -29.35 0.39
N ASN A 413 13.81 -28.59 -0.08
CA ASN A 413 15.01 -29.12 -0.67
C ASN A 413 16.18 -28.76 0.23
N ALA A 414 16.70 -29.76 0.94
CA ALA A 414 17.81 -29.60 1.89
C ALA A 414 19.10 -28.99 1.29
N GLY A 415 19.17 -28.76 -0.03
CA GLY A 415 20.28 -28.13 -0.74
C GLY A 415 20.11 -26.63 -1.06
N THR A 416 18.91 -26.06 -0.94
CA THR A 416 18.67 -24.61 -1.04
C THR A 416 18.64 -24.03 0.37
N ALA A 417 19.59 -23.14 0.69
CA ALA A 417 19.78 -22.62 2.03
C ALA A 417 18.47 -22.07 2.62
N ASP A 418 18.20 -22.41 3.89
CA ASP A 418 17.09 -21.87 4.68
C ASP A 418 16.99 -20.35 4.45
N LYS A 419 15.94 -19.90 3.74
CA LYS A 419 15.72 -18.47 3.52
C LYS A 419 15.20 -17.86 4.82
N THR A 420 15.43 -16.57 5.00
CA THR A 420 14.70 -15.79 6.02
C THR A 420 13.52 -15.12 5.36
N ALA A 421 12.33 -15.29 5.93
CA ALA A 421 11.10 -14.70 5.45
C ALA A 421 10.50 -13.75 6.48
N ILE A 422 9.92 -12.66 5.98
CA ILE A 422 8.87 -11.94 6.71
C ILE A 422 7.58 -12.72 6.46
N ALA A 423 6.93 -13.12 7.53
CA ALA A 423 5.71 -13.88 7.51
C ALA A 423 4.53 -13.03 7.95
N MET A 424 3.48 -13.01 7.14
CA MET A 424 2.27 -12.23 7.36
C MET A 424 1.06 -13.15 7.34
N GLY A 425 0.28 -13.14 8.41
CA GLY A 425 -0.98 -13.88 8.50
C GLY A 425 -2.15 -12.93 8.60
N MET A 426 -3.22 -13.23 7.88
CA MET A 426 -4.47 -12.50 7.81
C MET A 426 -5.58 -13.48 8.15
N ASN A 427 -6.33 -13.22 9.22
CA ASN A 427 -7.39 -14.12 9.66
C ASN A 427 -8.70 -13.33 9.79
N ARG A 428 -9.73 -13.80 9.09
CA ARG A 428 -11.08 -13.23 9.07
C ARG A 428 -11.08 -11.72 8.84
N VAL A 429 -10.29 -11.27 7.87
CA VAL A 429 -10.28 -9.86 7.46
C VAL A 429 -11.57 -9.62 6.66
N GLN A 430 -12.56 -9.06 7.34
CA GLN A 430 -13.90 -8.85 6.81
C GLN A 430 -14.20 -7.37 6.66
N GLY A 431 -14.75 -6.99 5.51
CA GLY A 431 -15.08 -5.61 5.24
C GLY A 431 -15.91 -5.44 3.98
N SER A 432 -16.22 -4.19 3.69
CA SER A 432 -16.82 -3.78 2.44
C SER A 432 -16.13 -2.53 1.93
N TYR A 433 -16.07 -2.38 0.61
CA TYR A 433 -15.74 -1.11 -0.03
C TYR A 433 -16.68 -0.83 -1.21
N SER A 434 -16.80 0.45 -1.57
CA SER A 434 -17.51 0.91 -2.76
C SER A 434 -16.90 2.18 -3.33
N ILE A 435 -17.16 2.44 -4.61
CA ILE A 435 -16.88 3.71 -5.28
C ILE A 435 -18.14 4.23 -5.95
N ASP A 436 -18.33 5.55 -5.97
CA ASP A 436 -19.44 6.18 -6.69
C ASP A 436 -19.26 6.06 -8.22
N GLY A 437 -18.00 6.10 -8.68
CA GLY A 437 -17.64 5.96 -10.09
C GLY A 437 -16.52 6.90 -10.53
N LEU A 438 -16.48 7.21 -11.82
CA LEU A 438 -15.43 8.03 -12.43
C LEU A 438 -15.92 9.46 -12.73
N ARG A 439 -15.11 10.46 -12.41
CA ARG A 439 -15.27 11.86 -12.87
C ARG A 439 -14.08 12.19 -13.77
N VAL A 440 -14.32 12.83 -14.91
CA VAL A 440 -13.24 13.16 -15.86
C VAL A 440 -13.16 14.67 -16.06
N GLY A 441 -11.93 15.21 -15.97
CA GLY A 441 -11.55 16.58 -16.23
C GLY A 441 -11.49 17.51 -15.02
N ASN A 442 -12.38 17.35 -14.04
CA ASN A 442 -12.26 18.02 -12.74
C ASN A 442 -12.99 17.23 -11.65
N LYS A 443 -12.64 17.48 -10.37
CA LYS A 443 -13.22 16.80 -9.20
C LYS A 443 -14.72 17.04 -9.01
N THR A 444 -15.25 18.16 -9.55
CA THR A 444 -16.68 18.51 -9.44
C THR A 444 -17.53 18.03 -10.62
N ALA A 445 -16.94 17.37 -11.62
CA ALA A 445 -17.64 16.94 -12.81
C ALA A 445 -18.66 15.83 -12.46
N PRO A 446 -19.83 15.76 -13.12
CA PRO A 446 -20.77 14.66 -12.89
C PRO A 446 -20.12 13.28 -13.04
N ILE A 447 -20.56 12.31 -12.25
CA ILE A 447 -20.14 10.91 -12.38
C ILE A 447 -20.49 10.43 -13.79
N GLN A 448 -19.57 9.67 -14.39
CA GLN A 448 -19.67 9.17 -15.74
C GLN A 448 -19.73 7.64 -15.73
N GLY A 449 -20.40 7.07 -16.73
CA GLY A 449 -20.18 5.67 -17.08
C GLY A 449 -18.72 5.45 -17.50
N GLY A 450 -18.22 4.23 -17.43
CA GLY A 450 -16.81 3.92 -17.68
C GLY A 450 -16.11 3.26 -16.49
N ALA A 451 -16.73 3.21 -15.31
CA ALA A 451 -16.20 2.47 -14.17
C ALA A 451 -16.02 0.97 -14.49
N GLU A 452 -16.80 0.42 -15.43
CA GLU A 452 -16.62 -0.93 -15.94
C GLU A 452 -15.28 -1.16 -16.65
N LEU A 453 -14.61 -0.09 -17.11
CA LEU A 453 -13.26 -0.21 -17.69
C LEU A 453 -12.23 -0.60 -16.63
N LEU A 454 -12.49 -0.26 -15.36
CA LEU A 454 -11.63 -0.65 -14.23
C LEU A 454 -11.65 -2.16 -13.97
N LEU A 455 -12.68 -2.88 -14.43
CA LEU A 455 -12.74 -4.35 -14.31
C LEU A 455 -11.58 -5.04 -15.02
N SER A 456 -11.07 -4.43 -16.10
CA SER A 456 -9.90 -4.96 -16.80
C SER A 456 -8.62 -4.91 -15.97
N LEU A 457 -8.61 -4.06 -14.93
CA LEU A 457 -7.56 -3.93 -13.92
C LEU A 457 -7.92 -4.66 -12.61
N GLU A 458 -8.98 -5.49 -12.62
CA GLU A 458 -9.52 -6.20 -11.45
C GLU A 458 -9.95 -5.28 -10.29
N VAL A 459 -10.28 -4.03 -10.61
CA VAL A 459 -10.87 -3.07 -9.67
C VAL A 459 -12.39 -3.08 -9.85
N PHE A 460 -13.11 -3.49 -8.81
CA PHE A 460 -14.56 -3.60 -8.81
C PHE A 460 -15.21 -2.34 -8.23
N GLN A 461 -16.47 -2.07 -8.61
CA GLN A 461 -17.17 -0.90 -8.10
C GLN A 461 -17.58 -1.04 -6.63
N ALA A 462 -17.85 -2.27 -6.19
CA ALA A 462 -18.05 -2.57 -4.78
C ALA A 462 -17.69 -4.03 -4.49
N MET A 463 -17.31 -4.31 -3.25
CA MET A 463 -17.04 -5.65 -2.79
C MET A 463 -17.37 -5.78 -1.30
N ASP A 464 -18.11 -6.82 -0.92
CA ASP A 464 -18.11 -7.33 0.45
C ASP A 464 -17.15 -8.50 0.48
N PHE A 465 -16.16 -8.48 1.36
CA PHE A 465 -15.10 -9.49 1.41
C PHE A 465 -14.94 -10.10 2.80
N ASN A 466 -14.55 -11.37 2.82
CA ASN A 466 -14.01 -12.05 3.99
C ASN A 466 -12.76 -12.82 3.54
N LEU A 467 -11.60 -12.37 3.99
CA LEU A 467 -10.29 -12.83 3.54
C LEU A 467 -9.53 -13.52 4.68
N ASP A 468 -9.08 -14.73 4.40
CA ASP A 468 -8.02 -15.42 5.13
C ASP A 468 -6.80 -15.55 4.20
N GLY A 469 -5.60 -15.24 4.68
CA GLY A 469 -4.42 -15.20 3.83
C GLY A 469 -3.12 -15.40 4.60
N TYR A 470 -2.19 -16.13 4.00
CA TYR A 470 -0.90 -16.44 4.60
C TYR A 470 0.20 -16.18 3.59
N THR A 471 1.11 -15.27 3.91
CA THR A 471 2.10 -14.75 2.98
C THR A 471 3.50 -14.84 3.58
N LEU A 472 4.46 -15.26 2.76
CA LEU A 472 5.87 -15.31 3.08
C LEU A 472 6.63 -14.47 2.05
N ILE A 473 7.39 -13.51 2.55
CA ILE A 473 8.17 -12.57 1.74
C ILE A 473 9.64 -12.87 2.00
N THR A 474 10.37 -13.24 0.95
CA THR A 474 11.82 -13.45 1.00
C THR A 474 12.53 -12.48 0.07
N ALA A 475 13.84 -12.34 0.26
CA ALA A 475 14.68 -11.58 -0.65
C ALA A 475 15.05 -12.40 -1.90
N GLY A 476 15.11 -11.71 -3.04
CA GLY A 476 15.53 -12.26 -4.33
C GLY A 476 14.46 -12.08 -5.42
N GLY A 477 14.88 -11.54 -6.55
CA GLY A 477 14.11 -11.30 -7.76
C GLY A 477 14.56 -12.19 -8.92
N VAL A 478 14.17 -11.85 -10.16
CA VAL A 478 14.62 -12.58 -11.36
C VAL A 478 16.15 -12.55 -11.49
N SER A 479 16.76 -11.44 -11.10
CA SER A 479 18.20 -11.28 -10.88
C SER A 479 18.44 -10.43 -9.63
N GLY A 480 19.58 -10.62 -8.98
CA GLY A 480 20.09 -9.68 -7.97
C GLY A 480 19.21 -9.52 -6.73
N GLY A 481 18.83 -8.27 -6.45
CA GLY A 481 17.98 -7.85 -5.33
C GLY A 481 16.52 -8.25 -5.53
N GLY A 482 15.56 -7.43 -5.09
CA GLY A 482 14.13 -7.68 -5.30
C GLY A 482 13.42 -8.51 -4.23
N ILE A 483 12.12 -8.72 -4.46
CA ILE A 483 11.19 -9.33 -3.50
C ILE A 483 10.57 -10.58 -4.12
N GLN A 484 10.60 -11.70 -3.39
CA GLN A 484 9.89 -12.93 -3.73
C GLN A 484 8.76 -13.19 -2.73
N ILE A 485 7.57 -13.53 -3.24
CA ILE A 485 6.35 -13.75 -2.48
C ILE A 485 5.83 -15.17 -2.74
N ASP A 486 5.52 -15.84 -1.64
CA ASP A 486 4.74 -17.07 -1.58
C ASP A 486 3.49 -16.80 -0.76
N GLY A 487 2.36 -17.39 -1.15
CA GLY A 487 1.17 -17.27 -0.32
C GLY A 487 -0.02 -18.09 -0.76
N ASP A 488 -0.94 -18.25 0.20
CA ASP A 488 -2.21 -18.93 0.04
C ASP A 488 -3.31 -18.02 0.58
N TYR A 489 -4.37 -17.80 -0.22
CA TYR A 489 -5.44 -16.86 0.10
C TYR A 489 -6.79 -17.47 -0.21
N LEU A 490 -7.77 -17.19 0.66
CA LEU A 490 -9.17 -17.55 0.45
C LEU A 490 -10.05 -16.33 0.71
N PHE A 491 -10.72 -15.88 -0.34
CA PHE A 491 -11.93 -15.08 -0.19
C PHE A 491 -13.11 -16.03 -0.01
N SER A 492 -13.84 -15.89 1.09
CA SER A 492 -15.02 -16.71 1.38
C SER A 492 -16.28 -15.86 1.42
N ASP A 493 -17.41 -16.41 0.96
CA ASP A 493 -18.74 -15.78 0.98
C ASP A 493 -18.75 -14.30 0.53
N THR A 494 -17.95 -13.99 -0.48
CA THR A 494 -17.70 -12.64 -0.98
C THR A 494 -18.75 -12.23 -2.00
N ASN A 495 -19.11 -10.94 -2.05
CA ASN A 495 -19.98 -10.37 -3.07
C ASN A 495 -19.21 -9.30 -3.85
N ILE A 496 -19.26 -9.34 -5.17
CA ILE A 496 -18.51 -8.43 -6.05
C ILE A 496 -19.48 -7.74 -7.01
N GLY A 497 -19.51 -6.41 -6.96
CA GLY A 497 -20.25 -5.56 -7.89
C GLY A 497 -19.43 -5.32 -9.16
N LEU A 498 -19.75 -6.04 -10.23
CA LEU A 498 -19.04 -5.95 -11.51
C LEU A 498 -19.44 -4.68 -12.26
N SER A 499 -20.72 -4.36 -12.27
CA SER A 499 -21.22 -3.11 -12.83
C SER A 499 -22.49 -2.75 -12.09
N ILE A 500 -22.45 -1.71 -11.26
CA ILE A 500 -23.54 -1.31 -10.38
C ILE A 500 -23.81 0.19 -10.51
N ASP A 501 -25.08 0.56 -10.36
CA ASP A 501 -25.50 1.95 -10.23
C ASP A 501 -25.40 2.46 -8.79
N GLU A 502 -25.64 3.75 -8.59
CA GLU A 502 -25.62 4.40 -7.27
C GLU A 502 -26.66 3.84 -6.27
N ASN A 503 -27.64 3.05 -6.75
CA ASN A 503 -28.64 2.39 -5.91
C ASN A 503 -28.25 0.93 -5.58
N GLY A 504 -27.07 0.48 -6.00
CA GLY A 504 -26.56 -0.88 -5.78
C GLY A 504 -27.18 -1.94 -6.71
N ASN A 505 -27.86 -1.53 -7.79
CA ASN A 505 -28.42 -2.45 -8.78
C ASN A 505 -27.49 -2.59 -9.97
N GLY A 506 -27.35 -3.82 -10.47
CA GLY A 506 -26.57 -4.08 -11.65
C GLY A 506 -26.18 -5.55 -11.78
N VAL A 507 -24.93 -5.81 -12.14
CA VAL A 507 -24.36 -7.15 -12.26
C VAL A 507 -23.52 -7.47 -11.03
N TRP A 508 -23.93 -8.50 -10.30
CA TRP A 508 -23.25 -8.95 -9.09
C TRP A 508 -22.78 -10.40 -9.22
N ALA A 509 -21.55 -10.68 -8.82
CA ALA A 509 -21.11 -12.04 -8.49
C ALA A 509 -21.31 -12.23 -6.97
N THR A 510 -22.14 -13.20 -6.58
CA THR A 510 -22.53 -13.38 -5.16
C THR A 510 -22.22 -14.78 -4.67
N GLY A 511 -21.89 -14.90 -3.38
CA GLY A 511 -21.40 -16.14 -2.78
C GLY A 511 -20.10 -16.62 -3.44
N VAL A 512 -19.17 -15.69 -3.65
CA VAL A 512 -17.88 -15.96 -4.28
C VAL A 512 -16.97 -16.59 -3.24
N ASN A 513 -16.50 -17.80 -3.56
CA ASN A 513 -15.37 -18.43 -2.89
C ASN A 513 -14.19 -18.44 -3.86
N TYR A 514 -13.11 -17.73 -3.54
CA TYR A 514 -11.93 -17.64 -4.39
C TYR A 514 -10.68 -18.10 -3.64
N ASP A 515 -10.19 -19.27 -4.02
CA ASP A 515 -8.97 -19.89 -3.50
C ASP A 515 -7.80 -19.60 -4.43
N MET A 516 -6.68 -19.10 -3.89
CA MET A 516 -5.52 -18.64 -4.65
C MET A 516 -4.23 -19.12 -4.01
N HIS A 517 -3.33 -19.61 -4.85
CA HIS A 517 -2.00 -20.05 -4.44
C HIS A 517 -0.95 -19.42 -5.35
N LEU A 518 0.05 -18.81 -4.70
CA LEU A 518 1.14 -18.09 -5.33
C LEU A 518 2.45 -18.75 -4.93
N ARG A 519 3.29 -19.08 -5.91
CA ARG A 519 4.60 -19.70 -5.67
C ARG A 519 5.69 -18.95 -6.44
N GLY A 520 6.63 -18.38 -5.68
CA GLY A 520 7.76 -17.64 -6.22
C GLY A 520 7.39 -16.46 -7.12
N ILE A 521 6.45 -15.62 -6.67
CA ILE A 521 6.10 -14.37 -7.36
C ILE A 521 7.19 -13.34 -7.09
N GLN A 522 7.83 -12.82 -8.13
CA GLN A 522 8.94 -11.88 -7.99
C GLN A 522 8.50 -10.48 -8.42
N VAL A 523 8.91 -9.46 -7.68
CA VAL A 523 8.64 -8.05 -7.99
C VAL A 523 9.97 -7.33 -8.15
N ASP A 524 10.20 -6.83 -9.37
CA ASP A 524 11.48 -6.25 -9.78
C ASP A 524 11.27 -4.92 -10.53
N VAL A 525 12.22 -4.00 -10.36
CA VAL A 525 12.30 -2.79 -11.17
C VAL A 525 13.29 -3.02 -12.31
N SER A 526 12.80 -3.01 -13.54
CA SER A 526 13.62 -3.12 -14.74
C SER A 526 13.91 -1.75 -15.35
N ASN A 527 14.80 -1.71 -16.34
CA ASN A 527 15.09 -0.50 -17.11
C ASN A 527 13.87 0.02 -17.90
N THR A 528 12.91 -0.85 -18.23
CA THR A 528 11.71 -0.52 -19.01
C THR A 528 10.47 -0.27 -18.17
N GLY A 529 10.40 -0.79 -16.94
CA GLY A 529 9.20 -0.73 -16.12
C GLY A 529 9.25 -1.56 -14.84
N LEU A 530 8.16 -1.52 -14.08
CA LEU A 530 7.95 -2.36 -12.91
C LEU A 530 7.38 -3.71 -13.38
N SER A 531 8.05 -4.81 -13.05
CA SER A 531 7.62 -6.15 -13.45
C SER A 531 7.25 -7.01 -12.25
N VAL A 532 6.12 -7.71 -12.36
CA VAL A 532 5.72 -8.79 -11.47
C VAL A 532 5.79 -10.09 -12.26
N ASN A 533 6.78 -10.92 -11.96
CA ASN A 533 7.02 -12.20 -12.61
C ASN A 533 6.36 -13.30 -11.79
N ARG A 534 5.46 -14.06 -12.40
CA ARG A 534 4.66 -15.09 -11.75
C ARG A 534 5.19 -16.46 -12.15
N THR A 535 6.05 -17.03 -11.31
CA THR A 535 6.68 -18.33 -11.57
C THR A 535 5.64 -19.44 -11.67
N GLU A 536 4.84 -19.64 -10.63
CA GLU A 536 3.70 -20.56 -10.64
C GLU A 536 2.54 -19.96 -9.83
N GLN A 537 1.33 -20.05 -10.38
CA GLN A 537 0.11 -19.75 -9.63
C GLN A 537 -1.04 -20.66 -10.08
N TRP A 538 -1.91 -21.01 -9.13
CA TRP A 538 -3.17 -21.66 -9.44
C TRP A 538 -4.28 -21.12 -8.54
N SER A 539 -5.50 -21.14 -9.05
CA SER A 539 -6.64 -20.61 -8.31
C SER A 539 -7.96 -21.21 -8.75
N THR A 540 -8.94 -21.23 -7.84
CA THR A 540 -10.32 -21.65 -8.12
C THR A 540 -11.28 -20.59 -7.62
N MET A 541 -11.92 -19.88 -8.53
CA MET A 541 -13.02 -18.96 -8.22
C MET A 541 -14.36 -19.66 -8.48
N ASN A 542 -15.17 -19.79 -7.44
CA ASN A 542 -16.53 -20.31 -7.51
C ASN A 542 -17.52 -19.20 -7.17
N ILE A 543 -18.27 -18.74 -8.16
CA ILE A 543 -19.36 -17.77 -8.04
C ILE A 543 -20.66 -18.54 -7.94
N ASP A 544 -21.28 -18.56 -6.77
CA ASP A 544 -22.52 -19.30 -6.57
C ASP A 544 -23.69 -18.76 -7.39
N ASN A 545 -23.80 -17.44 -7.54
CA ASN A 545 -24.79 -16.81 -8.41
C ASN A 545 -24.25 -15.54 -9.05
N MET A 546 -24.23 -15.51 -10.39
CA MET A 546 -24.17 -14.27 -11.15
C MET A 546 -25.57 -13.66 -11.20
N ARG A 547 -25.77 -12.43 -10.76
CA ARG A 547 -27.10 -11.81 -10.60
C ARG A 547 -27.25 -10.54 -11.42
N TRP A 548 -28.48 -10.28 -11.83
CA TRP A 548 -28.95 -8.98 -12.33
C TRP A 548 -29.96 -8.35 -11.35
N GLY A 549 -29.74 -7.10 -10.98
CA GLY A 549 -30.49 -6.40 -9.92
C GLY A 549 -29.60 -6.17 -8.71
N ASP A 550 -30.13 -6.31 -7.50
CA ASP A 550 -29.35 -6.19 -6.27
C ASP A 550 -28.63 -7.50 -5.90
N LYS A 551 -27.64 -7.41 -5.00
CA LYS A 551 -26.85 -8.57 -4.54
C LYS A 551 -27.65 -9.64 -3.79
N ASN A 552 -28.77 -9.30 -3.17
CA ASN A 552 -29.54 -10.22 -2.31
C ASN A 552 -30.72 -10.87 -3.07
N SER A 553 -31.52 -10.06 -3.76
CA SER A 553 -32.78 -10.48 -4.40
C SER A 553 -32.75 -10.49 -5.93
N GLY A 554 -31.66 -10.00 -6.53
CA GLY A 554 -31.46 -9.98 -7.97
C GLY A 554 -31.58 -11.36 -8.63
N ARG A 555 -32.04 -11.39 -9.88
CA ARG A 555 -32.27 -12.63 -10.63
C ARG A 555 -30.93 -13.30 -10.95
N SER A 556 -30.79 -14.58 -10.58
CA SER A 556 -29.60 -15.38 -10.91
C SER A 556 -29.59 -15.84 -12.37
N LEU A 557 -28.41 -15.74 -12.99
CA LEU A 557 -28.02 -16.30 -14.29
C LEU A 557 -27.24 -17.61 -14.14
N GLY A 558 -27.24 -18.19 -12.94
CA GLY A 558 -26.52 -19.43 -12.64
C GLY A 558 -25.17 -19.22 -11.97
N ARG A 559 -24.49 -20.35 -11.77
CA ARG A 559 -23.18 -20.47 -11.12
C ARG A 559 -22.07 -20.45 -12.15
N ILE A 560 -20.96 -19.80 -11.83
CA ILE A 560 -19.75 -19.81 -12.67
C ILE A 560 -18.59 -20.31 -11.81
N GLN A 561 -17.84 -21.28 -12.31
CA GLN A 561 -16.59 -21.74 -11.70
C GLN A 561 -15.45 -21.55 -12.69
N LEU A 562 -14.37 -20.91 -12.25
CA LEU A 562 -13.18 -20.64 -13.01
C LEU A 562 -11.97 -21.21 -12.26
N GLU A 563 -11.34 -22.22 -12.84
CA GLU A 563 -10.05 -22.77 -12.42
C GLU A 563 -8.98 -22.20 -13.35
N ARG A 564 -7.88 -21.70 -12.76
CA ARG A 564 -6.72 -21.18 -13.50
C ARG A 564 -5.45 -21.85 -13.03
N PHE A 565 -4.58 -22.18 -13.97
CA PHE A 565 -3.23 -22.66 -13.71
C PHE A 565 -2.24 -22.01 -14.67
N GLU A 566 -1.28 -21.30 -14.13
CA GLU A 566 -0.33 -20.50 -14.89
C GLU A 566 1.11 -20.75 -14.44
N LYS A 567 2.02 -20.80 -15.42
CA LYS A 567 3.47 -20.93 -15.19
C LYS A 567 4.24 -19.98 -16.09
N GLY A 568 5.05 -19.10 -15.49
CA GLY A 568 5.84 -18.11 -16.24
C GLY A 568 5.00 -16.96 -16.82
N SER A 569 3.91 -16.60 -16.13
CA SER A 569 3.13 -15.39 -16.42
C SER A 569 3.87 -14.13 -15.93
N SER A 570 3.49 -12.96 -16.44
CA SER A 570 4.03 -11.69 -15.94
C SER A 570 3.06 -10.53 -16.10
N LEU A 571 3.24 -9.51 -15.29
CA LEU A 571 2.59 -8.21 -15.40
C LEU A 571 3.68 -7.15 -15.43
N THR A 572 3.64 -6.21 -16.37
CA THR A 572 4.62 -5.13 -16.46
C THR A 572 3.92 -3.78 -16.61
N ILE A 573 4.31 -2.81 -15.80
CA ILE A 573 3.85 -1.42 -15.89
C ILE A 573 5.01 -0.59 -16.44
N ASN A 574 4.80 -0.05 -17.64
CA ASN A 574 5.78 0.78 -18.33
C ASN A 574 5.27 2.22 -18.44
N PRO A 575 6.15 3.23 -18.31
CA PRO A 575 5.80 4.61 -18.59
C PRO A 575 5.53 4.83 -20.09
N GLY A 576 4.64 5.77 -20.38
CA GLY A 576 4.18 6.10 -21.72
C GLY A 576 2.86 5.41 -22.06
N GLY A 577 1.86 6.20 -22.45
CA GLY A 577 0.55 5.72 -22.86
C GLY A 577 0.50 5.29 -24.33
N SER A 578 -0.63 5.53 -24.99
CA SER A 578 -0.81 5.12 -26.40
C SER A 578 -0.15 6.04 -27.41
N GLY A 579 0.21 7.26 -27.01
CA GLY A 579 0.85 8.24 -27.88
C GLY A 579 -0.05 8.63 -29.04
N ALA A 580 0.47 8.58 -30.27
CA ALA A 580 -0.28 8.94 -31.45
C ALA A 580 -1.04 7.75 -32.07
N VAL A 581 -2.36 7.87 -32.19
CA VAL A 581 -3.27 6.79 -32.58
C VAL A 581 -4.20 7.24 -33.71
N CYS A 582 -4.44 6.36 -34.69
CA CYS A 582 -5.51 6.52 -35.65
C CYS A 582 -6.77 5.78 -35.17
N VAL A 583 -7.81 6.52 -34.78
CA VAL A 583 -9.09 5.96 -34.34
C VAL A 583 -10.03 5.77 -35.54
N GLY A 584 -10.55 4.55 -35.71
CA GLY A 584 -11.52 4.22 -36.77
C GLY A 584 -10.90 3.96 -38.16
N ALA A 585 -9.59 4.06 -38.30
CA ALA A 585 -8.85 3.62 -39.50
C ALA A 585 -7.41 3.19 -39.12
N SER A 586 -6.51 3.14 -40.10
CA SER A 586 -5.09 2.82 -39.91
C SER A 586 -4.19 3.76 -40.72
N GLY A 587 -2.93 3.87 -40.26
CA GLY A 587 -1.89 4.66 -40.91
C GLY A 587 -1.40 5.85 -40.07
N ASP A 588 -0.49 6.64 -40.65
CA ASP A 588 -0.02 7.92 -40.11
C ASP A 588 -1.10 9.01 -40.15
N ALA A 589 -0.83 10.22 -39.64
CA ALA A 589 -1.82 11.29 -39.56
C ALA A 589 -2.52 11.60 -40.90
N ALA A 590 -1.78 11.61 -42.01
CA ALA A 590 -2.32 11.92 -43.33
C ALA A 590 -3.18 10.76 -43.88
N SER A 591 -2.67 9.54 -43.77
CA SER A 591 -3.37 8.34 -44.25
C SER A 591 -4.59 7.99 -43.38
N CYS A 592 -4.51 8.22 -42.07
CA CYS A 592 -5.61 8.09 -41.13
C CYS A 592 -6.81 8.93 -41.58
N ALA A 593 -6.59 10.22 -41.85
CA ALA A 593 -7.64 11.11 -42.32
C ALA A 593 -8.20 10.69 -43.69
N SER A 594 -7.34 10.28 -44.63
CA SER A 594 -7.80 9.82 -45.96
C SER A 594 -8.61 8.51 -45.91
N ASN A 595 -8.34 7.67 -44.91
CA ASN A 595 -9.04 6.40 -44.69
C ASN A 595 -10.31 6.58 -43.83
N GLY A 596 -10.71 7.81 -43.53
CA GLY A 596 -11.89 8.12 -42.73
C GLY A 596 -11.70 7.96 -41.22
N GLY A 597 -10.45 7.79 -40.76
CA GLY A 597 -10.08 7.77 -39.35
C GLY A 597 -9.79 9.15 -38.77
N ARG A 598 -9.70 9.20 -37.45
CA ARG A 598 -9.35 10.39 -36.68
C ARG A 598 -7.97 10.20 -36.06
N TRP A 599 -7.06 11.12 -36.33
CA TRP A 599 -5.76 11.16 -35.66
C TRP A 599 -5.91 11.77 -34.26
N GLU A 600 -5.39 11.09 -33.25
CA GLU A 600 -5.30 11.53 -31.87
C GLU A 600 -3.85 11.48 -31.43
N ASP A 601 -3.28 12.61 -31.04
CA ASP A 601 -1.95 12.67 -30.42
C ASP A 601 -2.14 12.87 -28.93
N ARG A 602 -2.01 11.79 -28.16
CA ARG A 602 -2.33 11.76 -26.72
C ARG A 602 -1.20 12.24 -25.83
N GLY A 603 -0.07 12.64 -26.40
CA GLY A 603 1.09 13.15 -25.66
C GLY A 603 2.11 12.08 -25.29
N ASN A 604 3.04 12.45 -24.42
CA ASN A 604 4.22 11.65 -24.09
C ASN A 604 4.16 11.02 -22.68
N GLU A 605 3.23 11.47 -21.83
CA GLU A 605 2.91 10.81 -20.56
C GLU A 605 1.93 9.65 -20.79
N GLY A 606 1.49 8.99 -19.71
CA GLY A 606 0.56 7.86 -19.77
C GLY A 606 1.16 6.57 -19.20
N MET A 607 0.35 5.52 -19.16
CA MET A 607 0.74 4.22 -18.61
C MET A 607 0.44 3.08 -19.59
N THR A 608 1.39 2.16 -19.75
CA THR A 608 1.16 0.89 -20.44
C THR A 608 1.23 -0.26 -19.45
N VAL A 609 0.14 -1.00 -19.33
CA VAL A 609 0.03 -2.23 -18.54
C VAL A 609 0.08 -3.42 -19.49
N ALA A 610 1.12 -4.23 -19.41
CA ALA A 610 1.32 -5.43 -20.23
C ALA A 610 1.11 -6.68 -19.37
N LEU A 611 0.06 -7.45 -19.65
CA LEU A 611 -0.22 -8.74 -19.02
C LEU A 611 0.16 -9.88 -19.96
N LYS A 612 1.00 -10.79 -19.48
CA LYS A 612 1.24 -12.11 -20.06
C LYS A 612 0.63 -13.17 -19.14
N ALA A 613 -0.39 -13.87 -19.61
CA ALA A 613 -0.94 -15.05 -18.95
C ALA A 613 -0.50 -16.32 -19.72
N ALA A 614 0.42 -17.09 -19.15
CA ALA A 614 0.89 -18.36 -19.70
C ALA A 614 0.10 -19.52 -19.07
N PHE A 615 -1.04 -19.86 -19.68
CA PHE A 615 -1.90 -20.95 -19.22
C PHE A 615 -1.21 -22.30 -19.42
N ALA A 616 -0.88 -22.97 -18.32
CA ALA A 616 -0.20 -24.26 -18.33
C ALA A 616 -1.21 -25.40 -18.57
N PRO A 617 -0.81 -26.49 -19.25
CA PRO A 617 -1.60 -27.72 -19.30
C PRO A 617 -1.86 -28.28 -17.89
N GLU A 618 -2.92 -29.09 -17.75
CA GLU A 618 -3.19 -29.80 -16.49
C GLU A 618 -1.96 -30.58 -16.00
N GLY A 619 -1.63 -30.41 -14.72
CA GLY A 619 -0.45 -31.06 -14.17
C GLY A 619 -0.24 -30.82 -12.68
N PRO A 620 0.81 -31.44 -12.11
CA PRO A 620 1.18 -31.22 -10.73
C PRO A 620 1.70 -29.80 -10.50
N THR A 621 1.30 -29.23 -9.38
CA THR A 621 1.83 -27.99 -8.79
C THR A 621 3.07 -28.30 -7.94
N SER A 622 3.79 -27.25 -7.51
CA SER A 622 4.89 -27.39 -6.53
C SER A 622 4.47 -27.96 -5.17
N ASP A 623 3.20 -27.80 -4.76
CA ASP A 623 2.68 -28.39 -3.52
C ASP A 623 2.17 -29.83 -3.68
N GLY A 624 2.26 -30.39 -4.90
CA GLY A 624 1.86 -31.75 -5.24
C GLY A 624 0.36 -31.93 -5.52
N SER A 625 -0.44 -30.87 -5.46
CA SER A 625 -1.82 -30.88 -5.95
C SER A 625 -1.88 -30.90 -7.49
N ILE A 626 -3.06 -31.17 -8.06
CA ILE A 626 -3.27 -31.12 -9.50
C ILE A 626 -4.03 -29.84 -9.83
N ALA A 627 -3.45 -29.01 -10.70
CA ALA A 627 -4.06 -27.79 -11.18
C ALA A 627 -4.33 -27.87 -12.69
N ARG A 628 -5.36 -27.15 -13.13
CA ARG A 628 -5.78 -27.06 -14.53
C ARG A 628 -6.50 -25.74 -14.79
N ASN A 629 -6.80 -25.52 -16.06
CA ASN A 629 -7.58 -24.39 -16.54
C ASN A 629 -8.96 -24.86 -16.99
N ARG A 630 -10.03 -24.37 -16.35
CA ARG A 630 -11.40 -24.79 -16.67
C ARG A 630 -12.41 -23.69 -16.40
N LEU A 631 -13.35 -23.50 -17.33
CA LEU A 631 -14.53 -22.67 -17.13
C LEU A 631 -15.78 -23.55 -17.12
N THR A 632 -16.54 -23.50 -16.03
CA THR A 632 -17.85 -24.16 -15.91
C THR A 632 -18.93 -23.11 -15.70
N TRP A 633 -19.98 -23.16 -16.53
CA TRP A 633 -21.20 -22.38 -16.31
C TRP A 633 -22.38 -23.33 -16.07
N GLU A 634 -23.07 -23.15 -14.95
CA GLU A 634 -24.13 -24.05 -14.49
C GLU A 634 -25.46 -23.31 -14.26
N ASN A 635 -26.54 -23.86 -14.83
CA ASN A 635 -27.89 -23.33 -14.75
C ASN A 635 -28.92 -24.41 -14.35
N ASN A 636 -30.15 -24.00 -14.03
CA ASN A 636 -31.26 -24.92 -13.72
C ASN A 636 -30.91 -25.91 -12.58
N ARG A 637 -30.30 -25.41 -11.51
CA ARG A 637 -29.95 -26.20 -10.32
C ARG A 637 -31.19 -26.60 -9.53
N ASN A 638 -31.13 -27.77 -8.89
CA ASN A 638 -32.11 -28.16 -7.87
C ASN A 638 -32.00 -27.21 -6.67
N LEU A 639 -33.10 -27.04 -5.95
CA LEU A 639 -33.13 -26.27 -4.71
C LEU A 639 -33.09 -27.22 -3.51
N ASP A 640 -32.42 -26.79 -2.44
CA ASP A 640 -32.46 -27.46 -1.14
C ASP A 640 -33.80 -27.21 -0.41
N GLY A 641 -33.96 -27.78 0.79
CA GLY A 641 -35.16 -27.61 1.61
C GLY A 641 -35.42 -26.18 2.08
N SER A 642 -34.44 -25.28 1.93
CA SER A 642 -34.50 -23.85 2.27
C SER A 642 -34.68 -22.97 1.02
N GLY A 643 -34.76 -23.57 -0.17
CA GLY A 643 -34.90 -22.87 -1.44
C GLY A 643 -33.58 -22.38 -2.06
N ASN A 644 -32.42 -22.78 -1.53
CA ASN A 644 -31.12 -22.40 -2.08
C ASN A 644 -30.69 -23.37 -3.19
N PRO A 645 -30.08 -22.87 -4.28
CA PRO A 645 -29.64 -23.74 -5.36
C PRO A 645 -28.45 -24.62 -4.94
N ILE A 646 -28.50 -25.90 -5.31
CA ILE A 646 -27.48 -26.91 -4.99
C ILE A 646 -26.48 -27.01 -6.15
N ASN A 647 -25.20 -26.76 -5.87
CA ASN A 647 -24.11 -26.81 -6.84
C ASN A 647 -23.92 -28.23 -7.43
N GLY A 648 -23.64 -28.32 -8.73
CA GLY A 648 -23.39 -29.57 -9.44
C GLY A 648 -24.64 -30.35 -9.88
N THR A 649 -25.84 -29.87 -9.56
CA THR A 649 -27.12 -30.54 -9.89
C THR A 649 -27.75 -30.02 -11.18
N GLY A 650 -27.26 -28.90 -11.70
CA GLY A 650 -27.81 -28.22 -12.87
C GLY A 650 -27.25 -28.71 -14.21
N THR A 651 -27.72 -28.07 -15.27
CA THR A 651 -27.14 -28.21 -16.62
C THR A 651 -25.84 -27.42 -16.68
N GLN A 652 -24.76 -28.02 -17.16
CA GLN A 652 -23.43 -27.40 -17.21
C GLN A 652 -22.90 -27.32 -18.64
N ILE A 653 -22.24 -26.20 -18.95
CA ILE A 653 -21.32 -26.06 -20.09
C ILE A 653 -19.92 -25.96 -19.50
N ILE A 654 -19.02 -26.82 -19.97
CA ILE A 654 -17.65 -26.93 -19.44
C ILE A 654 -16.67 -26.74 -20.60
N PHE A 655 -15.79 -25.75 -20.48
CA PHE A 655 -14.59 -25.60 -21.30
C PHE A 655 -13.43 -26.13 -20.47
N ASP A 656 -13.01 -27.35 -20.79
CA ASP A 656 -12.08 -28.13 -19.97
C ASP A 656 -10.67 -28.10 -20.55
N SER A 657 -9.69 -27.97 -19.65
CA SER A 657 -8.25 -27.98 -19.91
C SER A 657 -7.85 -27.09 -21.10
N TYR A 658 -7.96 -25.77 -20.91
CA TYR A 658 -7.46 -24.80 -21.89
C TYR A 658 -6.02 -24.35 -21.58
N SER A 659 -5.18 -24.21 -22.59
CA SER A 659 -3.76 -23.84 -22.40
C SER A 659 -3.23 -23.01 -23.56
N THR A 660 -2.12 -22.30 -23.35
CA THR A 660 -1.43 -21.54 -24.40
C THR A 660 -0.13 -22.22 -24.81
N SER A 661 0.28 -22.02 -26.06
CA SER A 661 1.54 -22.53 -26.60
C SER A 661 2.10 -21.58 -27.67
N ASP A 662 3.41 -21.63 -27.87
CA ASP A 662 4.11 -20.93 -28.95
C ASP A 662 4.18 -21.73 -30.25
N GLY A 663 3.64 -22.95 -30.27
CA GLY A 663 3.60 -23.85 -31.43
C GLY A 663 2.47 -24.87 -31.37
N LEU A 664 2.54 -25.87 -32.25
CA LEU A 664 1.47 -26.86 -32.49
C LEU A 664 1.53 -28.09 -31.55
N GLY A 665 2.54 -28.19 -30.68
CA GLY A 665 2.80 -29.38 -29.88
C GLY A 665 3.07 -29.10 -28.40
N VAL A 666 2.94 -30.16 -27.60
CA VAL A 666 3.16 -30.16 -26.13
C VAL A 666 4.63 -30.01 -25.71
N ALA A 667 5.57 -30.01 -26.67
CA ALA A 667 7.00 -29.80 -26.46
C ALA A 667 7.45 -28.37 -26.81
N ASP A 668 6.52 -27.55 -27.33
CA ASP A 668 6.80 -26.16 -27.65
C ASP A 668 6.81 -25.32 -26.36
N THR A 669 7.51 -24.18 -26.38
CA THR A 669 7.55 -23.29 -25.23
C THR A 669 6.23 -22.52 -25.06
N ASN A 670 6.03 -21.88 -23.91
CA ASN A 670 4.88 -21.00 -23.66
C ASN A 670 5.39 -19.60 -23.27
N ASP A 671 6.41 -19.13 -24.01
CA ASP A 671 7.09 -17.87 -23.70
C ASP A 671 6.24 -16.66 -24.11
N TYR A 672 5.37 -16.81 -25.11
CA TYR A 672 4.46 -15.76 -25.56
C TYR A 672 3.18 -15.72 -24.74
N GLY A 673 2.52 -16.86 -24.51
CA GLY A 673 1.26 -16.92 -23.75
C GLY A 673 0.13 -16.08 -24.34
N PHE A 674 -0.87 -15.78 -23.51
CA PHE A 674 -1.94 -14.81 -23.79
C PHE A 674 -1.48 -13.41 -23.38
N GLN A 675 -1.42 -12.50 -24.35
CA GLN A 675 -1.01 -11.11 -24.15
C GLN A 675 -2.24 -10.20 -24.06
N ALA A 676 -2.28 -9.34 -23.06
CA ALA A 676 -3.22 -8.23 -22.96
C ALA A 676 -2.47 -6.95 -22.58
N ASN A 677 -2.20 -6.12 -23.59
CA ASN A 677 -1.52 -4.85 -23.43
C ASN A 677 -2.54 -3.71 -23.42
N LEU A 678 -2.62 -2.97 -22.33
CA LEU A 678 -3.52 -1.84 -22.14
C LEU A 678 -2.69 -0.57 -22.05
N LYS A 679 -2.86 0.33 -23.01
CA LYS A 679 -2.26 1.66 -22.98
C LYS A 679 -3.33 2.66 -22.56
N ILE A 680 -3.04 3.40 -21.49
CA ILE A 680 -3.99 4.23 -20.78
C ILE A 680 -3.53 5.68 -20.89
N ASP A 681 -4.45 6.54 -21.31
CA ASP A 681 -4.27 7.99 -21.42
C ASP A 681 -5.56 8.71 -20.97
N VAL A 682 -5.45 10.00 -20.66
CA VAL A 682 -6.59 10.91 -20.55
C VAL A 682 -6.53 11.89 -21.72
N TYR A 683 -7.58 11.98 -22.54
CA TYR A 683 -7.52 12.77 -23.78
C TYR A 683 -8.84 13.47 -24.16
N GLU A 684 -8.75 14.54 -24.96
CA GLU A 684 -9.90 15.21 -25.56
C GLU A 684 -10.68 14.30 -26.51
N THR A 685 -11.94 14.00 -26.17
CA THR A 685 -12.78 13.05 -26.88
C THR A 685 -13.94 13.71 -27.61
N LYS A 686 -14.27 13.20 -28.79
CA LYS A 686 -15.42 13.67 -29.58
C LYS A 686 -16.71 13.11 -28.98
N VAL A 687 -17.56 14.01 -28.47
CA VAL A 687 -18.93 13.68 -28.06
C VAL A 687 -19.91 14.33 -29.03
N ALA A 688 -20.67 13.52 -29.74
CA ALA A 688 -21.67 14.00 -30.70
C ALA A 688 -23.07 13.92 -30.14
N LYS A 689 -23.89 14.93 -30.41
CA LYS A 689 -25.29 14.95 -30.00
C LYS A 689 -26.07 13.84 -30.70
N LYS A 690 -26.80 13.03 -29.93
CA LYS A 690 -27.54 11.87 -30.46
C LYS A 690 -28.83 12.25 -31.18
N PHE A 691 -29.51 13.31 -30.72
CA PHE A 691 -30.80 13.75 -31.24
C PHE A 691 -30.85 15.28 -31.34
N THR A 692 -31.55 15.81 -32.33
CA THR A 692 -31.81 17.25 -32.45
C THR A 692 -32.79 17.70 -31.36
N GLY A 693 -32.47 18.81 -30.66
CA GLY A 693 -33.31 19.34 -29.58
C GLY A 693 -32.49 19.87 -28.40
N ALA A 694 -33.16 20.16 -27.29
CA ALA A 694 -32.51 20.42 -26.01
C ALA A 694 -32.01 19.10 -25.38
N ASP A 695 -30.86 19.14 -24.72
CA ASP A 695 -30.42 18.07 -23.81
C ASP A 695 -31.01 18.26 -22.40
N ASP A 696 -30.61 17.41 -21.46
CA ASP A 696 -31.09 17.44 -20.06
C ASP A 696 -30.73 18.75 -19.33
N ASN A 697 -29.73 19.49 -19.82
CA ASN A 697 -29.33 20.81 -19.30
C ASN A 697 -29.99 21.97 -20.06
N GLY A 698 -30.89 21.70 -21.01
CA GLY A 698 -31.58 22.70 -21.81
C GLY A 698 -30.75 23.27 -22.98
N ILE A 699 -29.57 22.71 -23.28
CA ILE A 699 -28.70 23.19 -24.36
C ILE A 699 -29.13 22.61 -25.70
N ILE A 700 -29.46 23.49 -26.64
CA ILE A 700 -29.99 23.12 -27.96
C ILE A 700 -28.86 22.80 -28.94
N GLY A 701 -29.00 21.72 -29.69
CA GLY A 701 -28.09 21.38 -30.80
C GLY A 701 -28.75 20.44 -31.81
N ASN A 702 -28.12 20.20 -32.95
CA ASN A 702 -28.58 19.23 -33.94
C ASN A 702 -27.89 17.89 -33.76
N GLN A 703 -28.55 16.82 -34.20
CA GLN A 703 -27.93 15.50 -34.29
C GLN A 703 -26.60 15.56 -35.07
N GLY A 704 -25.53 15.03 -34.47
CA GLY A 704 -24.20 15.00 -35.05
C GLY A 704 -23.31 16.19 -34.70
N ASP A 705 -23.86 17.29 -34.17
CA ASP A 705 -23.07 18.42 -33.67
C ASP A 705 -22.21 17.96 -32.48
N GLU A 706 -20.97 18.46 -32.39
CA GLU A 706 -20.05 18.10 -31.31
C GLU A 706 -20.24 18.98 -30.09
N LEU A 707 -20.21 18.38 -28.90
CA LEU A 707 -20.16 19.11 -27.63
C LEU A 707 -18.77 19.73 -27.46
N ILE A 708 -18.73 21.05 -27.35
CA ILE A 708 -17.52 21.85 -27.14
C ILE A 708 -17.74 22.73 -25.92
N TYR A 709 -16.82 22.68 -24.95
CA TYR A 709 -16.86 23.61 -23.82
C TYR A 709 -16.50 25.02 -24.26
N ASP A 710 -17.13 26.00 -23.62
CA ASP A 710 -16.94 27.42 -23.97
C ASP A 710 -15.56 27.94 -23.55
N ASP A 711 -14.96 27.31 -22.52
CA ASP A 711 -13.60 27.60 -22.05
C ASP A 711 -12.95 26.39 -21.34
N ALA A 712 -11.70 26.58 -20.89
CA ALA A 712 -10.89 25.55 -20.24
C ALA A 712 -11.42 25.11 -18.86
N SER A 713 -12.32 25.87 -18.21
CA SER A 713 -12.97 25.46 -16.96
C SER A 713 -13.91 24.27 -17.15
N ARG A 714 -14.36 24.05 -18.40
CA ARG A 714 -15.25 22.96 -18.79
C ARG A 714 -16.54 22.90 -17.95
N THR A 715 -17.12 24.08 -17.67
CA THR A 715 -18.35 24.24 -16.89
C THR A 715 -19.59 24.42 -17.76
N THR A 716 -19.45 25.08 -18.91
CA THR A 716 -20.52 25.41 -19.87
C THR A 716 -20.11 25.02 -21.28
N TYR A 717 -21.08 24.64 -22.12
CA TYR A 717 -20.81 24.10 -23.45
C TYR A 717 -21.86 24.47 -24.48
N THR A 718 -21.46 24.36 -25.74
CA THR A 718 -22.31 24.52 -26.91
C THR A 718 -22.13 23.35 -27.89
N TYR A 719 -23.13 23.13 -28.73
CA TYR A 719 -23.06 22.14 -29.81
C TYR A 719 -22.59 22.80 -31.11
N VAL A 720 -21.52 22.27 -31.72
CA VAL A 720 -20.85 22.85 -32.89
C VAL A 720 -20.75 21.82 -34.00
N ALA A 721 -21.32 22.11 -35.17
CA ALA A 721 -21.34 21.20 -36.33
C ALA A 721 -19.94 20.90 -36.90
N ASN A 722 -19.07 21.91 -36.96
CA ASN A 722 -17.71 21.78 -37.50
C ASN A 722 -16.74 22.57 -36.61
N PRO A 723 -16.23 21.97 -35.51
CA PRO A 723 -15.34 22.66 -34.59
C PRO A 723 -14.01 23.03 -35.24
N THR A 724 -13.51 24.22 -34.93
CA THR A 724 -12.16 24.68 -35.28
C THR A 724 -11.10 23.99 -34.42
N ALA A 725 -9.83 24.02 -34.82
CA ALA A 725 -8.74 23.42 -34.04
C ALA A 725 -8.67 23.91 -32.58
N ALA A 726 -8.96 25.20 -32.32
CA ALA A 726 -9.03 25.74 -30.96
C ALA A 726 -10.20 25.18 -30.16
N GLN A 727 -11.35 24.98 -30.80
CA GLN A 727 -12.53 24.35 -30.18
C GLN A 727 -12.30 22.87 -29.89
N LEU A 728 -11.53 22.16 -30.72
CA LEU A 728 -11.20 20.74 -30.48
C LEU A 728 -10.42 20.53 -29.18
N ALA A 729 -9.59 21.49 -28.75
CA ALA A 729 -8.90 21.45 -27.45
C ALA A 729 -9.85 21.62 -26.25
N LEU A 730 -11.06 22.14 -26.50
CA LEU A 730 -12.12 22.31 -25.50
C LEU A 730 -13.17 21.20 -25.56
N ARG A 731 -12.88 20.09 -26.24
CA ARG A 731 -13.70 18.89 -26.15
C ARG A 731 -13.74 18.37 -24.70
N PRO A 732 -14.75 17.56 -24.36
CA PRO A 732 -14.74 16.75 -23.16
C PRO A 732 -13.44 15.96 -23.05
N GLN A 733 -12.96 15.78 -21.83
CA GLN A 733 -11.90 14.81 -21.57
C GLN A 733 -12.54 13.44 -21.35
N GLY A 734 -11.88 12.40 -21.83
CA GLY A 734 -12.28 11.01 -21.66
C GLY A 734 -11.11 10.15 -21.20
N PHE A 735 -11.43 9.07 -20.49
CA PHE A 735 -10.49 8.03 -20.16
C PHE A 735 -10.31 7.13 -21.39
N ALA A 736 -9.13 7.14 -21.99
CA ALA A 736 -8.85 6.52 -23.26
C ALA A 736 -7.94 5.30 -23.07
N VAL A 737 -8.40 4.14 -23.54
CA VAL A 737 -7.68 2.87 -23.42
C VAL A 737 -7.50 2.27 -24.81
N GLN A 738 -6.25 2.08 -25.22
CA GLN A 738 -5.91 1.23 -26.36
C GLN A 738 -5.55 -0.16 -25.86
N GLY A 739 -6.40 -1.14 -26.15
CA GLY A 739 -6.16 -2.54 -25.83
C GLY A 739 -5.56 -3.28 -27.02
N ASN A 740 -4.56 -4.12 -26.77
CA ASN A 740 -4.08 -5.11 -27.72
C ASN A 740 -4.09 -6.49 -27.07
N VAL A 741 -4.91 -7.39 -27.60
CA VAL A 741 -5.00 -8.78 -27.14
C VAL A 741 -4.43 -9.69 -28.23
N SER A 742 -3.47 -10.52 -27.87
CA SER A 742 -2.85 -11.45 -28.82
C SER A 742 -2.39 -12.75 -28.20
N PHE A 743 -2.45 -13.83 -28.97
CA PHE A 743 -1.86 -15.14 -28.61
C PHE A 743 -1.44 -15.87 -29.89
N LYS A 744 -0.40 -16.70 -29.78
CA LYS A 744 0.05 -17.57 -30.89
C LYS A 744 -0.87 -18.77 -31.03
N ASP A 745 -1.07 -19.50 -29.95
CA ASP A 745 -1.99 -20.63 -29.88
C ASP A 745 -2.75 -20.65 -28.54
N LEU A 746 -4.05 -20.93 -28.62
CA LEU A 746 -4.94 -21.19 -27.49
C LEU A 746 -5.70 -22.49 -27.78
N GLN A 747 -5.40 -23.51 -26.98
CA GLN A 747 -5.94 -24.85 -27.12
C GLN A 747 -7.02 -25.07 -26.06
N ILE A 748 -8.11 -25.73 -26.42
CA ILE A 748 -9.15 -26.21 -25.50
C ILE A 748 -9.34 -27.69 -25.78
N ASP A 749 -8.99 -28.53 -24.80
CA ASP A 749 -9.03 -29.98 -24.96
C ASP A 749 -10.45 -30.46 -25.24
N GLN A 750 -11.42 -30.01 -24.44
CA GLN A 750 -12.81 -30.43 -24.60
C GLN A 750 -13.81 -29.33 -24.25
N VAL A 751 -14.85 -29.23 -25.05
CA VAL A 751 -16.08 -28.53 -24.68
C VAL A 751 -17.15 -29.57 -24.42
N GLN A 752 -17.66 -29.58 -23.20
CA GLN A 752 -18.58 -30.61 -22.73
C GLN A 752 -19.91 -30.00 -22.28
N LEU A 753 -20.99 -30.78 -22.42
CA LEU A 753 -22.30 -30.50 -21.86
C LEU A 753 -22.67 -31.57 -20.84
N LYS A 754 -23.15 -31.16 -19.67
CA LYS A 754 -23.67 -32.07 -18.65
C LYS A 754 -25.15 -31.78 -18.41
N HIS A 755 -26.00 -32.79 -18.61
CA HIS A 755 -27.40 -32.72 -18.18
C HIS A 755 -27.53 -33.16 -16.71
N PRO A 756 -28.46 -32.61 -15.91
CA PRO A 756 -28.69 -33.03 -14.52
C PRO A 756 -28.82 -34.54 -14.33
N ASP A 757 -29.49 -35.22 -15.27
CA ASP A 757 -29.81 -36.65 -15.19
C ASP A 757 -28.69 -37.59 -15.66
N VAL A 758 -27.54 -37.08 -16.11
CA VAL A 758 -26.40 -37.90 -16.54
C VAL A 758 -25.22 -37.76 -15.60
N ALA A 759 -24.61 -38.91 -15.26
CA ALA A 759 -23.50 -38.95 -14.30
C ALA A 759 -22.21 -38.31 -14.84
N LEU A 760 -21.96 -38.43 -16.14
CA LEU A 760 -20.75 -37.93 -16.81
C LEU A 760 -21.12 -36.89 -17.88
N PRO A 761 -20.31 -35.83 -18.03
CA PRO A 761 -20.48 -34.87 -19.11
C PRO A 761 -20.22 -35.54 -20.48
N GLN A 762 -20.89 -35.05 -21.53
CA GLN A 762 -20.68 -35.48 -22.90
C GLN A 762 -19.88 -34.44 -23.68
N THR A 763 -18.80 -34.87 -24.32
CA THR A 763 -17.96 -34.01 -25.17
C THR A 763 -18.70 -33.65 -26.46
N VAL A 764 -18.86 -32.35 -26.71
CA VAL A 764 -19.45 -31.80 -27.95
C VAL A 764 -18.36 -31.48 -28.96
N PHE A 765 -17.27 -30.85 -28.51
CA PHE A 765 -16.10 -30.53 -29.30
C PHE A 765 -14.85 -31.02 -28.57
N SER A 766 -13.86 -31.49 -29.32
CA SER A 766 -12.57 -31.94 -28.80
C SER A 766 -11.45 -31.33 -29.63
N GLY A 767 -10.37 -30.92 -28.97
CA GLY A 767 -9.17 -30.36 -29.59
C GLY A 767 -9.42 -29.07 -30.38
N ILE A 768 -10.09 -28.09 -29.76
CA ILE A 768 -10.23 -26.76 -30.38
C ILE A 768 -8.89 -26.06 -30.29
N VAL A 769 -8.40 -25.55 -31.43
CA VAL A 769 -7.14 -24.81 -31.52
C VAL A 769 -7.44 -23.47 -32.19
N MET A 770 -7.17 -22.37 -31.50
CA MET A 770 -7.31 -21.01 -32.03
C MET A 770 -5.92 -20.41 -32.19
N GLN A 771 -5.62 -19.83 -33.35
CA GLN A 771 -4.25 -19.43 -33.69
C GLN A 771 -4.13 -18.01 -34.21
N ASN A 772 -2.99 -17.40 -33.94
CA ASN A 772 -2.56 -16.10 -34.46
C ASN A 772 -3.59 -14.99 -34.27
N LEU A 773 -4.22 -14.94 -33.10
CA LEU A 773 -5.11 -13.86 -32.76
C LEU A 773 -4.28 -12.61 -32.43
N ASN A 774 -4.62 -11.50 -33.06
CA ASN A 774 -4.13 -10.17 -32.71
C ASN A 774 -5.25 -9.17 -32.95
N MET A 775 -5.84 -8.67 -31.86
CA MET A 775 -6.93 -7.72 -31.88
C MET A 775 -6.50 -6.44 -31.20
N THR A 776 -6.70 -5.30 -31.87
CA THR A 776 -6.50 -3.98 -31.28
C THR A 776 -7.84 -3.27 -31.16
N THR A 777 -8.11 -2.75 -29.96
CA THR A 777 -9.31 -1.97 -29.65
C THR A 777 -8.91 -0.60 -29.16
N ASN A 778 -9.69 0.42 -29.53
CA ASN A 778 -9.55 1.76 -28.98
C ASN A 778 -10.88 2.09 -28.32
N LEU A 779 -10.85 2.18 -26.99
CA LEU A 779 -11.99 2.50 -26.15
C LEU A 779 -11.77 3.88 -25.55
N THR A 780 -12.85 4.66 -25.44
CA THR A 780 -12.80 5.94 -24.74
C THR A 780 -14.10 6.10 -23.98
N ALA A 781 -14.02 6.12 -22.66
CA ALA A 781 -15.15 6.50 -21.83
C ALA A 781 -15.32 8.01 -21.87
N THR A 782 -16.55 8.45 -22.11
CA THR A 782 -16.90 9.87 -22.23
C THR A 782 -18.07 10.15 -21.29
N PRO A 783 -18.21 11.40 -20.80
CA PRO A 783 -19.38 11.77 -20.03
C PRO A 783 -20.66 11.44 -20.81
N ILE A 784 -21.54 10.64 -20.19
CA ILE A 784 -22.90 10.42 -20.69
C ILE A 784 -23.69 11.68 -20.32
N ARG A 785 -24.14 12.43 -21.33
CA ARG A 785 -25.02 13.59 -21.17
C ARG A 785 -26.07 13.60 -22.27
#